data_AF-A0A7J7SQI4-F1
#
_entry.id   AF-A0A7J7SQI4-F1
#
_cell.length_a   1.000
_cell.length_b   1.000
_cell.length_c   1.000
_cell.angle_alpha   90.00
_cell.angle_beta   90.00
_cell.angle_gamma   90.00
#
_symmetry.space_group_name_H-M   'P 1'
#
loop_
_entity.id
_entity.type
_entity.pdbx_description
1 polymer ?
#
loop_
_entity_poly.entity_id
_entity_poly.type
_entity_poly.pdbx_seq_one_letter_code
_entity_poly.pdbx_strand_id
1 'polypeptide(L)'
;MAPVLSKDAPDIESILALNPRIQTHATLRSTSAKKLDKKHWKRNPDKNCFDCEKLENNFDDIKHTTLGERGALREAMRCLKCADAPCQKSCPTNLDIKSFITSIANKNYYGAAKMIFSDNPLGLTCGMVCPTSDLCVGGCNLCATEEGPINIGGLQQFAAEVFKAMNIPQIRDPSLPPPEEMPEAYSAKIALLGAGPASISCASFLARLGYSDITIFEKQEYVGGLSTSEIPQFRLPYDVVNFEVELMKDLGVKIVCGRSLSMNDMTLHTLKEDGYKAAFIGIGLPEPNKDHIFQGLTQDQGFYTSKDFLPLVAKGSKAGMCACRAPLPSIRGVVIVLGAGDTAFDCATSALRCGARRVFVVFRKGFVNIRAVPEEMELAKEEKCEFLPFLSPRKVLVKGGKIVGMQFVRTEQDEAGAWREDEEQWVQLRADVVISAFGSVLSDPQVKEALSPIKFNRWGLPEVDPETMQTSEPWVFAGGDIVGMANTTVESVNDGKQASWFIHRYIQSQFAAAVPARPALPLFHTPIDLVDISVEMAGLRFINPFGLASATPATSTTMIRRAFEAGWGFALTKTFSLDKDIVTNVSPRIIRGTTSGPSYGPGQSSFLNIELISEKTAAYWCQSVTELKADFPDRVLIASIMCSYNRNDWMELASMAEASGADALELNLSCPHGMGERGMGLACGQDPELVRNICRWVRQAIRIPFFAKLTPNVTDIVSIARAAKEGGADGVTATNTVSGLMGLRADGTPWPAVGAGKRTTYGGVSGTAIRPIALRAVTSIARALPGFPILATGGIDSAESGLQFLHSGASVLQVCSAVQNQDFTVIEDYCTGLRALLYLRAIEELGDWDGQSPATPRHQKGKPVPRIAELVGKKLPSFGPYLEQRKKIIAESKLKPKGEDEACQPLQRQRFAPTKPVPAIKDVIGRTLQYLGTFGDLSIEEQVVALIDEDMCINCGKCYMTCNDSGYQMACLAAGVLRERDIWREARMAKRRYDNATSPLPGHPGPGLWSLPQAGAGGPWGRGCQPSPPGREHLRR
;
A
#
# COMPACT_ATOMS: atom_id res chain seq x y z
N MET A 1 6.15 -63.27 2.22
CA MET A 1 5.61 -62.45 1.12
C MET A 1 5.93 -61.00 1.42
N ALA A 2 6.44 -60.24 0.44
CA ALA A 2 6.65 -58.81 0.61
C ALA A 2 5.30 -58.07 0.75
N PRO A 3 5.24 -56.94 1.47
CA PRO A 3 4.04 -56.10 1.49
C PRO A 3 3.72 -55.54 0.11
N VAL A 4 2.46 -55.16 -0.11
CA VAL A 4 2.02 -54.56 -1.37
C VAL A 4 2.53 -53.12 -1.44
N LEU A 5 3.55 -52.87 -2.26
CA LEU A 5 4.26 -51.59 -2.36
C LEU A 5 3.37 -50.42 -2.81
N SER A 6 2.36 -50.70 -3.66
CA SER A 6 1.44 -49.69 -4.18
C SER A 6 0.21 -49.46 -3.28
N LYS A 7 0.25 -49.96 -2.05
CA LYS A 7 -0.83 -49.78 -1.07
C LYS A 7 -0.31 -48.99 0.11
N ASP A 8 -1.06 -47.98 0.50
CA ASP A 8 -0.81 -47.24 1.73
C ASP A 8 -0.83 -48.18 2.94
N ALA A 9 0.18 -48.06 3.80
CA ALA A 9 0.17 -48.74 5.08
C ALA A 9 -0.94 -48.13 5.96
N PRO A 10 -1.44 -48.86 6.98
CA PRO A 10 -2.52 -48.37 7.85
C PRO A 10 -2.28 -46.97 8.45
N ASP A 11 -1.03 -46.65 8.79
CA ASP A 11 -0.65 -45.32 9.29
C ASP A 11 -0.87 -44.21 8.25
N ILE A 12 -0.62 -44.49 6.97
CA ILE A 12 -0.81 -43.55 5.87
C ILE A 12 -2.30 -43.45 5.51
N GLU A 13 -3.02 -44.57 5.49
CA GLU A 13 -4.48 -44.56 5.35
C GLU A 13 -5.13 -43.69 6.45
N SER A 14 -4.60 -43.74 7.68
CA SER A 14 -5.04 -42.88 8.78
C SER A 14 -4.70 -41.41 8.58
N ILE A 15 -3.52 -41.07 8.04
CA ILE A 15 -3.16 -39.68 7.73
C ILE A 15 -4.08 -39.11 6.65
N LEU A 16 -4.41 -39.91 5.62
CA LEU A 16 -5.26 -39.54 4.50
C LEU A 16 -6.76 -39.48 4.84
N ALA A 17 -7.16 -39.64 6.11
CA ALA A 17 -8.56 -39.73 6.53
C ALA A 17 -9.41 -38.54 6.06
N LEU A 18 -8.86 -37.31 6.10
CA LEU A 18 -9.55 -36.08 5.68
C LEU A 18 -9.20 -35.64 4.25
N ASN A 19 -8.47 -36.45 3.49
CA ASN A 19 -8.12 -36.11 2.12
C ASN A 19 -9.39 -36.08 1.24
N PRO A 20 -9.56 -35.08 0.35
CA PRO A 20 -10.74 -35.01 -0.51
C PRO A 20 -10.92 -36.28 -1.32
N ARG A 21 -12.10 -36.88 -1.22
CA ARG A 21 -12.51 -38.04 -2.02
C ARG A 21 -13.91 -37.80 -2.57
N ILE A 22 -14.10 -38.10 -3.85
CA ILE A 22 -15.40 -38.01 -4.50
C ILE A 22 -16.37 -38.97 -3.77
N GLN A 23 -17.49 -38.43 -3.31
CA GLN A 23 -18.53 -39.23 -2.66
C GLN A 23 -19.38 -39.92 -3.73
N THR A 24 -19.62 -41.22 -3.55
CA THR A 24 -20.46 -42.01 -4.49
C THR A 24 -21.95 -41.91 -4.20
N HIS A 25 -22.32 -41.34 -3.05
CA HIS A 25 -23.70 -41.22 -2.59
C HIS A 25 -23.92 -39.85 -1.94
N ALA A 26 -25.18 -39.44 -1.85
CA ALA A 26 -25.57 -38.27 -1.07
C ALA A 26 -25.23 -38.47 0.42
N THR A 27 -24.76 -37.40 1.08
CA THR A 27 -24.45 -37.44 2.51
C THR A 27 -25.71 -37.33 3.36
N LEU A 28 -25.93 -38.27 4.28
CA LEU A 28 -27.04 -38.23 5.22
C LEU A 28 -26.64 -37.54 6.54
N ARG A 29 -27.21 -36.36 6.82
CA ARG A 29 -27.08 -35.65 8.11
C ARG A 29 -28.40 -34.97 8.45
N SER A 30 -28.93 -35.19 9.65
CA SER A 30 -30.17 -34.52 10.08
C SER A 30 -29.96 -33.01 10.27
N THR A 31 -31.04 -32.23 10.11
CA THR A 31 -31.06 -30.80 10.39
C THR A 31 -30.63 -30.49 11.83
N SER A 32 -31.01 -31.32 12.80
CA SER A 32 -30.60 -31.19 14.20
C SER A 32 -29.08 -31.34 14.36
N ALA A 33 -28.49 -32.36 13.73
CA ALA A 33 -27.04 -32.57 13.74
C ALA A 33 -26.29 -31.40 13.08
N LYS A 34 -26.81 -30.86 11.96
CA LYS A 34 -26.22 -29.69 11.29
C LYS A 34 -26.29 -28.42 12.14
N LYS A 35 -27.37 -28.19 12.87
CA LYS A 35 -27.50 -27.05 13.80
C LYS A 35 -26.48 -27.12 14.93
N LEU A 36 -26.21 -28.32 15.47
CA LEU A 36 -25.18 -28.53 16.49
C LEU A 36 -23.77 -28.31 15.91
N ASP A 37 -23.48 -28.90 14.75
CA ASP A 37 -22.17 -28.81 14.10
C ASP A 37 -21.81 -27.37 13.68
N LYS A 38 -22.79 -26.57 13.24
CA LYS A 38 -22.60 -25.19 12.79
C LYS A 38 -21.88 -24.30 13.81
N LYS A 39 -22.14 -24.49 15.11
CA LYS A 39 -21.51 -23.69 16.18
C LYS A 39 -20.00 -23.91 16.24
N HIS A 40 -19.56 -25.13 15.96
CA HIS A 40 -18.15 -25.50 15.98
C HIS A 40 -17.32 -24.71 14.95
N TRP A 41 -17.89 -24.38 13.80
CA TRP A 41 -17.19 -23.77 12.66
C TRP A 41 -17.42 -22.26 12.51
N LYS A 42 -18.12 -21.64 13.47
CA LYS A 42 -18.60 -20.26 13.36
C LYS A 42 -17.44 -19.26 13.29
N ARG A 43 -17.34 -18.49 12.21
CA ARG A 43 -16.27 -17.50 11.98
C ARG A 43 -16.72 -16.05 12.19
N ASN A 44 -17.92 -15.73 11.70
CA ASN A 44 -18.51 -14.39 11.78
C ASN A 44 -19.40 -14.23 13.02
N PRO A 45 -19.81 -13.00 13.38
CA PRO A 45 -20.70 -12.77 14.52
C PRO A 45 -21.95 -13.66 14.50
N ASP A 46 -22.35 -14.15 15.68
CA ASP A 46 -23.63 -14.86 15.81
C ASP A 46 -24.76 -13.84 15.93
N LYS A 47 -25.74 -13.94 15.02
CA LYS A 47 -26.93 -13.09 15.02
C LYS A 47 -27.83 -13.31 16.23
N ASN A 48 -27.68 -14.46 16.91
CA ASN A 48 -28.43 -14.78 18.13
C ASN A 48 -27.65 -14.40 19.41
N CYS A 49 -26.44 -13.84 19.29
CA CYS A 49 -25.70 -13.30 20.43
C CYS A 49 -26.06 -11.83 20.61
N PHE A 50 -26.72 -11.53 21.72
CA PHE A 50 -27.16 -10.18 22.08
C PHE A 50 -26.20 -9.48 23.05
N ASP A 51 -25.33 -10.24 23.72
CA ASP A 51 -24.37 -9.71 24.67
C ASP A 51 -23.10 -9.21 23.97
N CYS A 52 -22.56 -8.10 24.46
CA CYS A 52 -21.25 -7.61 24.05
C CYS A 52 -20.15 -8.45 24.71
N GLU A 53 -19.08 -8.71 23.97
CA GLU A 53 -17.86 -9.28 24.53
C GLU A 53 -17.24 -8.30 25.54
N LYS A 54 -16.40 -8.79 26.46
CA LYS A 54 -15.72 -7.91 27.42
C LYS A 54 -14.65 -7.08 26.71
N LEU A 55 -14.83 -5.76 26.68
CA LEU A 55 -13.94 -4.79 26.02
C LEU A 55 -13.26 -3.80 26.98
N GLU A 56 -13.46 -3.94 28.29
CA GLU A 56 -12.83 -3.08 29.30
C GLU A 56 -11.30 -3.07 29.12
N ASN A 57 -10.72 -1.87 29.03
CA ASN A 57 -9.31 -1.60 28.74
C ASN A 57 -8.76 -2.20 27.43
N ASN A 58 -9.63 -2.57 26.47
CA ASN A 58 -9.20 -3.10 25.18
C ASN A 58 -9.15 -2.01 24.09
N PHE A 59 -7.94 -1.55 23.76
CA PHE A 59 -7.67 -0.58 22.71
C PHE A 59 -6.99 -1.19 21.47
N ASP A 60 -7.14 -2.50 21.25
CA ASP A 60 -6.67 -3.15 20.03
C ASP A 60 -7.39 -2.57 18.79
N ASP A 61 -6.70 -2.51 17.65
CA ASP A 61 -7.25 -1.97 16.41
C ASP A 61 -8.53 -2.70 15.98
N ILE A 62 -9.64 -1.98 15.88
CA ILE A 62 -10.94 -2.53 15.46
C ILE A 62 -11.29 -2.25 14.00
N LYS A 63 -10.55 -1.37 13.30
CA LYS A 63 -10.86 -0.98 11.92
C LYS A 63 -11.01 -2.19 10.99
N HIS A 64 -12.05 -2.19 10.17
CA HIS A 64 -12.28 -3.24 9.18
C HIS A 64 -11.40 -3.09 7.94
N THR A 65 -10.87 -1.89 7.73
CA THR A 65 -10.05 -1.49 6.58
C THR A 65 -8.57 -1.82 6.73
N THR A 66 -8.06 -2.11 7.93
CA THR A 66 -6.63 -2.42 8.15
C THR A 66 -6.18 -3.60 7.29
N LEU A 67 -5.08 -3.42 6.55
CA LEU A 67 -4.46 -4.43 5.69
C LEU A 67 -3.04 -4.76 6.16
N GLY A 68 -2.69 -6.04 6.13
CA GLY A 68 -1.30 -6.47 6.06
C GLY A 68 -0.86 -6.60 4.60
N GLU A 69 0.44 -6.76 4.35
CA GLU A 69 1.03 -6.77 3.00
C GLU A 69 0.31 -7.70 2.02
N ARG A 70 0.02 -8.94 2.44
CA ARG A 70 -0.74 -9.91 1.65
C ARG A 70 -2.12 -9.38 1.20
N GLY A 71 -2.82 -8.69 2.08
CA GLY A 71 -4.13 -8.09 1.78
C GLY A 71 -3.97 -6.88 0.87
N ALA A 72 -3.00 -6.01 1.19
CA ALA A 72 -2.70 -4.81 0.42
C ALA A 72 -2.30 -5.13 -1.03
N LEU A 73 -1.39 -6.09 -1.26
CA LEU A 73 -0.99 -6.50 -2.60
C LEU A 73 -2.17 -7.02 -3.43
N ARG A 74 -3.05 -7.85 -2.84
CA ARG A 74 -4.23 -8.37 -3.54
C ARG A 74 -5.20 -7.25 -3.93
N GLU A 75 -5.47 -6.34 -3.01
CA GLU A 75 -6.40 -5.24 -3.24
C GLU A 75 -5.84 -4.20 -4.22
N ALA A 76 -4.53 -3.92 -4.14
CA ALA A 76 -3.85 -3.03 -5.08
C ALA A 76 -3.77 -3.61 -6.51
N MET A 77 -3.60 -4.93 -6.64
CA MET A 77 -3.69 -5.62 -7.93
C MET A 77 -5.12 -5.60 -8.50
N ARG A 78 -6.15 -5.64 -7.64
CA ARG A 78 -7.57 -5.56 -8.04
C ARG A 78 -7.95 -4.18 -8.58
N CYS A 79 -7.35 -3.11 -8.05
CA CYS A 79 -7.62 -1.76 -8.51
C CYS A 79 -7.34 -1.58 -10.00
N LEU A 80 -8.32 -1.00 -10.72
CA LEU A 80 -8.27 -0.78 -12.17
C LEU A 80 -7.29 0.33 -12.60
N LYS A 81 -6.80 1.15 -11.66
CA LYS A 81 -5.84 2.24 -11.92
C LYS A 81 -6.34 3.21 -13.00
N CYS A 82 -7.59 3.63 -12.83
CA CYS A 82 -8.38 4.40 -13.79
C CYS A 82 -7.67 5.69 -14.20
N ALA A 83 -7.75 6.04 -15.49
CA ALA A 83 -7.45 7.40 -15.94
C ALA A 83 -8.49 8.39 -15.39
N ASP A 84 -8.07 9.63 -15.14
CA ASP A 84 -8.93 10.70 -14.62
C ASP A 84 -9.80 10.25 -13.44
N ALA A 85 -9.15 9.58 -12.47
CA ALA A 85 -9.84 8.71 -11.52
C ALA A 85 -10.89 9.47 -10.70
N PRO A 86 -12.17 9.02 -10.69
CA PRO A 86 -13.21 9.69 -9.90
C PRO A 86 -12.93 9.64 -8.40
N CYS A 87 -12.26 8.59 -7.92
CA CYS A 87 -11.84 8.52 -6.52
C CYS A 87 -10.86 9.64 -6.12
N GLN A 88 -10.00 10.11 -7.03
CA GLN A 88 -9.11 11.25 -6.79
C GLN A 88 -9.90 12.54 -6.74
N LYS A 89 -10.84 12.74 -7.68
CA LYS A 89 -11.73 13.92 -7.71
C LYS A 89 -12.61 14.03 -6.46
N SER A 90 -13.00 12.89 -5.88
CA SER A 90 -13.76 12.81 -4.63
C SER A 90 -12.88 12.87 -3.37
N CYS A 91 -11.55 12.98 -3.51
CA CYS A 91 -10.64 13.15 -2.39
C CYS A 91 -10.39 14.65 -2.14
N PRO A 92 -10.67 15.19 -0.93
CA PRO A 92 -10.49 16.63 -0.68
C PRO A 92 -9.07 17.15 -0.89
N THR A 93 -8.04 16.32 -0.63
CA THR A 93 -6.63 16.68 -0.87
C THR A 93 -6.13 16.35 -2.28
N ASN A 94 -7.01 15.81 -3.14
CA ASN A 94 -6.75 15.41 -4.51
C ASN A 94 -5.60 14.40 -4.69
N LEU A 95 -5.43 13.48 -3.71
CA LEU A 95 -4.42 12.42 -3.76
C LEU A 95 -4.45 11.66 -5.10
N ASP A 96 -3.29 11.45 -5.73
CA ASP A 96 -3.19 10.57 -6.89
C ASP A 96 -3.30 9.09 -6.48
N ILE A 97 -4.55 8.65 -6.32
CA ILE A 97 -4.92 7.28 -5.92
C ILE A 97 -4.51 6.24 -6.96
N LYS A 98 -4.50 6.59 -8.24
CA LYS A 98 -4.04 5.70 -9.31
C LYS A 98 -2.56 5.37 -9.08
N SER A 99 -1.74 6.40 -8.90
CA SER A 99 -0.29 6.24 -8.83
C SER A 99 0.15 5.53 -7.55
N PHE A 100 -0.33 5.94 -6.37
CA PHE A 100 0.11 5.28 -5.13
C PHE A 100 -0.35 3.81 -5.05
N ILE A 101 -1.56 3.48 -5.55
CA ILE A 101 -2.02 2.08 -5.57
C ILE A 101 -1.23 1.26 -6.59
N THR A 102 -0.82 1.86 -7.72
CA THR A 102 0.10 1.24 -8.67
C THR A 102 1.42 0.87 -8.00
N SER A 103 1.99 1.81 -7.23
CA SER A 103 3.21 1.58 -6.47
C SER A 103 3.08 0.47 -5.44
N ILE A 104 1.97 0.39 -4.70
CA ILE A 104 1.71 -0.72 -3.78
C ILE A 104 1.68 -2.06 -4.54
N ALA A 105 0.97 -2.14 -5.67
CA ALA A 105 0.88 -3.37 -6.47
C ALA A 105 2.26 -3.83 -6.98
N ASN A 106 3.18 -2.90 -7.20
CA ASN A 106 4.55 -3.13 -7.64
C ASN A 106 5.56 -3.27 -6.48
N LYS A 107 5.07 -3.40 -5.24
CA LYS A 107 5.87 -3.46 -4.00
C LYS A 107 6.79 -2.25 -3.76
N ASN A 108 6.47 -1.11 -4.36
CA ASN A 108 7.12 0.15 -4.07
C ASN A 108 6.33 0.92 -3.00
N TYR A 109 6.49 0.52 -1.75
CA TYR A 109 5.77 1.13 -0.63
C TYR A 109 6.26 2.55 -0.33
N TYR A 110 7.56 2.82 -0.55
CA TYR A 110 8.12 4.16 -0.48
C TYR A 110 7.48 5.11 -1.50
N GLY A 111 7.46 4.74 -2.79
CA GLY A 111 6.85 5.60 -3.82
C GLY A 111 5.37 5.86 -3.57
N ALA A 112 4.64 4.85 -3.09
CA ALA A 112 3.26 5.02 -2.66
C ALA A 112 3.12 6.03 -1.51
N ALA A 113 3.92 5.89 -0.44
CA ALA A 113 3.92 6.82 0.68
C ALA A 113 4.34 8.24 0.26
N LYS A 114 5.37 8.38 -0.57
CA LYS A 114 5.81 9.66 -1.12
C LYS A 114 4.68 10.37 -1.85
N MET A 115 3.94 9.68 -2.70
CA MET A 115 2.79 10.24 -3.42
C MET A 115 1.67 10.67 -2.45
N ILE A 116 1.36 9.84 -1.46
CA ILE A 116 0.38 10.16 -0.40
C ILE A 116 0.79 11.43 0.37
N PHE A 117 2.01 11.47 0.90
CA PHE A 117 2.49 12.59 1.71
C PHE A 117 2.75 13.86 0.91
N SER A 118 2.93 13.76 -0.40
CA SER A 118 3.07 14.94 -1.28
C SER A 118 1.81 15.80 -1.23
N ASP A 119 0.64 15.18 -1.34
CA ASP A 119 -0.64 15.90 -1.33
C ASP A 119 -1.30 16.01 0.04
N ASN A 120 -0.99 15.10 0.97
CA ASN A 120 -1.58 15.03 2.30
C ASN A 120 -0.50 14.75 3.38
N PRO A 121 -0.02 15.79 4.11
CA PRO A 121 0.96 15.63 5.18
C PRO A 121 0.51 14.74 6.35
N LEU A 122 -0.80 14.48 6.50
CA LEU A 122 -1.38 13.55 7.47
C LEU A 122 -1.90 12.28 6.80
N GLY A 123 -1.12 11.77 5.85
CA GLY A 123 -1.47 10.63 5.01
C GLY A 123 -1.79 9.35 5.79
N LEU A 124 -1.07 9.06 6.88
CA LEU A 124 -1.32 7.86 7.67
C LEU A 124 -2.58 8.02 8.53
N THR A 125 -2.74 9.16 9.19
CA THR A 125 -3.97 9.46 9.95
C THR A 125 -5.20 9.35 9.05
N CYS A 126 -5.18 10.02 7.89
CA CYS A 126 -6.30 10.00 6.95
C CYS A 126 -6.59 8.59 6.40
N GLY A 127 -5.57 7.77 6.15
CA GLY A 127 -5.76 6.38 5.74
C GLY A 127 -6.54 5.55 6.77
N MET A 128 -6.44 5.90 8.06
CA MET A 128 -7.13 5.20 9.15
C MET A 128 -8.53 5.73 9.44
N VAL A 129 -8.77 7.04 9.32
CA VAL A 129 -9.99 7.68 9.86
C VAL A 129 -10.90 8.32 8.81
N CYS A 130 -10.48 8.43 7.55
CA CYS A 130 -11.31 9.04 6.52
C CYS A 130 -12.65 8.28 6.37
N PRO A 131 -13.79 8.99 6.32
CA PRO A 131 -15.10 8.40 6.02
C PRO A 131 -15.19 8.08 4.52
N THR A 132 -14.42 7.09 4.05
CA THR A 132 -14.12 6.93 2.62
C THR A 132 -15.35 6.71 1.74
N SER A 133 -16.42 6.12 2.29
CA SER A 133 -17.68 5.85 1.58
C SER A 133 -18.39 7.12 1.10
N ASP A 134 -18.20 8.23 1.80
CA ASP A 134 -18.69 9.57 1.44
C ASP A 134 -17.65 10.39 0.67
N LEU A 135 -16.45 9.82 0.45
CA LEU A 135 -15.31 10.48 -0.21
C LEU A 135 -14.82 9.63 -1.41
N CYS A 136 -13.54 9.27 -1.41
CA CYS A 136 -12.87 8.61 -2.52
C CYS A 136 -13.46 7.24 -2.90
N VAL A 137 -13.95 6.46 -1.94
CA VAL A 137 -14.54 5.12 -2.18
C VAL A 137 -15.94 5.26 -2.77
N GLY A 138 -16.70 6.28 -2.38
CA GLY A 138 -18.01 6.60 -2.95
C GLY A 138 -17.97 6.87 -4.46
N GLY A 139 -16.88 7.45 -4.95
CA GLY A 139 -16.63 7.68 -6.38
C GLY A 139 -15.96 6.52 -7.13
N CYS A 140 -15.65 5.38 -6.49
CA CYS A 140 -14.84 4.34 -7.13
C CYS A 140 -15.61 3.59 -8.24
N ASN A 141 -15.02 3.50 -9.45
CA ASN A 141 -15.60 2.77 -10.59
C ASN A 141 -15.93 1.29 -10.28
N LEU A 142 -15.16 0.63 -9.41
CA LEU A 142 -15.41 -0.77 -9.04
C LEU A 142 -16.66 -0.95 -8.17
N CYS A 143 -17.29 0.13 -7.71
CA CYS A 143 -18.64 0.05 -7.13
C CYS A 143 -19.67 -0.50 -8.14
N ALA A 144 -19.38 -0.44 -9.45
CA ALA A 144 -20.21 -1.02 -10.50
C ALA A 144 -20.01 -2.54 -10.71
N THR A 145 -19.28 -3.22 -9.81
CA THR A 145 -19.00 -4.66 -9.88
C THR A 145 -19.44 -5.36 -8.60
N GLU A 146 -19.73 -6.65 -8.66
CA GLU A 146 -20.22 -7.43 -7.51
C GLU A 146 -19.20 -7.52 -6.37
N GLU A 147 -17.89 -7.48 -6.66
CA GLU A 147 -16.83 -7.42 -5.66
C GLU A 147 -16.73 -6.07 -4.94
N GLY A 148 -17.36 -5.01 -5.47
CA GLY A 148 -17.46 -3.70 -4.86
C GLY A 148 -16.22 -2.82 -4.97
N PRO A 149 -16.26 -1.59 -4.41
CA PRO A 149 -15.21 -0.60 -4.56
C PRO A 149 -13.91 -0.99 -3.83
N ILE A 150 -12.82 -0.29 -4.13
CA ILE A 150 -11.49 -0.55 -3.53
C ILE A 150 -11.44 -0.05 -2.08
N ASN A 151 -10.78 -0.79 -1.19
CA ASN A 151 -10.40 -0.31 0.14
C ASN A 151 -9.22 0.69 0.05
N ILE A 152 -9.50 1.92 -0.37
CA ILE A 152 -8.49 2.96 -0.60
C ILE A 152 -7.82 3.37 0.71
N GLY A 153 -8.59 3.58 1.78
CA GLY A 153 -8.06 3.96 3.09
C GLY A 153 -7.08 2.94 3.67
N GLY A 154 -7.43 1.64 3.61
CA GLY A 154 -6.55 0.57 4.06
C GLY A 154 -5.25 0.43 3.26
N LEU A 155 -5.28 0.72 1.96
CA LEU A 155 -4.08 0.74 1.11
C LEU A 155 -3.18 1.93 1.44
N GLN A 156 -3.77 3.12 1.63
CA GLN A 156 -3.06 4.32 2.08
C GLN A 156 -2.41 4.10 3.45
N GLN A 157 -3.16 3.54 4.41
CA GLN A 157 -2.65 3.16 5.73
C GLN A 157 -1.45 2.22 5.61
N PHE A 158 -1.58 1.15 4.82
CA PHE A 158 -0.51 0.15 4.70
C PHE A 158 0.80 0.75 4.17
N ALA A 159 0.75 1.53 3.08
CA ALA A 159 1.96 2.14 2.51
C ALA A 159 2.63 3.11 3.49
N ALA A 160 1.83 3.94 4.16
CA ALA A 160 2.33 4.90 5.11
C ALA A 160 2.86 4.25 6.41
N GLU A 161 2.30 3.13 6.87
CA GLU A 161 2.86 2.33 7.98
C GLU A 161 4.23 1.73 7.63
N VAL A 162 4.38 1.19 6.40
CA VAL A 162 5.68 0.67 5.96
C VAL A 162 6.71 1.80 5.91
N PHE A 163 6.36 2.97 5.36
CA PHE A 163 7.26 4.13 5.36
C PHE A 163 7.61 4.62 6.77
N LYS A 164 6.63 4.65 7.69
CA LYS A 164 6.87 4.93 9.11
C LYS A 164 7.91 3.97 9.69
N ALA A 165 7.80 2.67 9.40
CA ALA A 165 8.73 1.64 9.84
C ALA A 165 10.13 1.71 9.19
N MET A 166 10.27 2.32 8.00
CA MET A 166 11.58 2.60 7.41
C MET A 166 12.37 3.66 8.21
N ASN A 167 11.72 4.45 9.07
CA ASN A 167 12.34 5.51 9.91
C ASN A 167 13.19 6.52 9.14
N ILE A 168 12.72 6.89 7.94
CA ILE A 168 13.35 7.89 7.07
C ILE A 168 12.73 9.27 7.34
N PRO A 169 13.54 10.34 7.49
CA PRO A 169 13.04 11.69 7.71
C PRO A 169 12.54 12.34 6.41
N GLN A 170 11.71 13.36 6.56
CA GLN A 170 11.45 14.32 5.48
C GLN A 170 12.66 15.24 5.31
N ILE A 171 12.94 15.69 4.10
CA ILE A 171 13.97 16.70 3.82
C ILE A 171 13.37 17.90 3.10
N ARG A 172 14.09 19.02 3.15
CA ARG A 172 13.81 20.19 2.32
C ARG A 172 13.88 19.83 0.84
N ASP A 173 13.02 20.45 0.03
CA ASP A 173 13.00 20.25 -1.42
C ASP A 173 14.42 20.43 -2.01
N PRO A 174 14.98 19.39 -2.65
CA PRO A 174 16.33 19.44 -3.23
C PRO A 174 16.51 20.49 -4.34
N SER A 175 15.42 20.99 -4.94
CA SER A 175 15.47 22.00 -5.99
C SER A 175 15.56 23.45 -5.47
N LEU A 176 15.32 23.66 -4.18
CA LEU A 176 15.39 25.00 -3.58
C LEU A 176 16.85 25.43 -3.35
N PRO A 177 17.17 26.74 -3.49
CA PRO A 177 18.49 27.28 -3.15
C PRO A 177 18.89 26.94 -1.71
N PRO A 178 20.19 26.88 -1.37
CA PRO A 178 20.63 26.75 0.02
C PRO A 178 19.94 27.76 0.95
N PRO A 179 19.69 27.44 2.23
CA PRO A 179 18.98 28.35 3.15
C PRO A 179 19.57 29.76 3.23
N GLU A 180 20.90 29.88 3.10
CA GLU A 180 21.66 31.14 3.14
C GLU A 180 21.42 32.02 1.89
N GLU A 181 20.99 31.42 0.77
CA GLU A 181 20.75 32.08 -0.52
C GLU A 181 19.25 32.36 -0.77
N MET A 182 18.38 31.98 0.17
CA MET A 182 16.95 32.22 0.04
C MET A 182 16.63 33.72 0.16
N PRO A 183 15.68 34.25 -0.63
CA PRO A 183 15.24 35.63 -0.48
C PRO A 183 14.74 35.96 0.92
N GLU A 184 14.94 37.20 1.38
CA GLU A 184 14.57 37.66 2.73
C GLU A 184 13.09 37.37 3.08
N ALA A 185 12.20 37.39 2.09
CA ALA A 185 10.79 37.06 2.24
C ALA A 185 10.54 35.69 2.91
N TYR A 186 11.43 34.70 2.73
CA TYR A 186 11.32 33.37 3.31
C TYR A 186 11.77 33.28 4.77
N SER A 187 12.36 34.35 5.31
CA SER A 187 12.68 34.51 6.74
C SER A 187 11.55 35.19 7.53
N ALA A 188 10.45 35.54 6.86
CA ALA A 188 9.28 36.14 7.49
C ALA A 188 8.73 35.26 8.62
N LYS A 189 8.48 35.86 9.78
CA LYS A 189 7.87 35.19 10.94
C LYS A 189 6.41 34.83 10.65
N ILE A 190 6.07 33.55 10.75
CA ILE A 190 4.71 33.03 10.53
C ILE A 190 4.20 32.35 11.81
N ALA A 191 3.02 32.76 12.27
CA ALA A 191 2.35 32.17 13.42
C ALA A 191 1.18 31.28 12.97
N LEU A 192 1.03 30.12 13.57
CA LEU A 192 -0.16 29.28 13.42
C LEU A 192 -0.73 28.98 14.80
N LEU A 193 -2.05 29.02 14.94
CA LEU A 193 -2.74 28.88 16.23
C LEU A 193 -3.52 27.57 16.26
N GLY A 194 -3.19 26.70 17.23
CA GLY A 194 -3.67 25.33 17.35
C GLY A 194 -2.80 24.35 16.56
N ALA A 195 -2.29 23.29 17.19
CA ALA A 195 -1.51 22.23 16.59
C ALA A 195 -2.39 21.05 16.11
N GLY A 196 -3.50 21.36 15.45
CA GLY A 196 -4.39 20.38 14.81
C GLY A 196 -4.04 20.11 13.34
N PRO A 197 -4.81 19.23 12.66
CA PRO A 197 -4.60 18.85 11.26
C PRO A 197 -4.41 20.02 10.28
N ALA A 198 -5.22 21.07 10.42
CA ALA A 198 -5.18 22.23 9.53
C ALA A 198 -3.84 22.99 9.63
N SER A 199 -3.39 23.30 10.84
CA SER A 199 -2.12 24.00 11.06
C SER A 199 -0.91 23.14 10.74
N ILE A 200 -0.95 21.82 11.04
CA ILE A 200 0.14 20.91 10.68
C ILE A 200 0.30 20.86 9.15
N SER A 201 -0.81 20.80 8.41
CA SER A 201 -0.80 20.87 6.95
C SER A 201 -0.24 22.19 6.45
N CYS A 202 -0.79 23.32 6.92
CA CYS A 202 -0.38 24.65 6.50
C CYS A 202 1.12 24.89 6.75
N ALA A 203 1.60 24.58 7.95
CA ALA A 203 3.01 24.71 8.31
C ALA A 203 3.90 23.79 7.47
N SER A 204 3.47 22.56 7.19
CA SER A 204 4.22 21.63 6.34
C SER A 204 4.43 22.18 4.93
N PHE A 205 3.37 22.68 4.28
CA PHE A 205 3.47 23.23 2.93
C PHE A 205 4.24 24.56 2.89
N LEU A 206 4.11 25.43 3.89
CA LEU A 206 4.95 26.62 4.01
C LEU A 206 6.43 26.25 4.18
N ALA A 207 6.75 25.25 5.01
CA ALA A 207 8.12 24.80 5.19
C ALA A 207 8.70 24.20 3.90
N ARG A 208 7.88 23.45 3.14
CA ARG A 208 8.25 22.93 1.81
C ARG A 208 8.53 24.04 0.79
N LEU A 209 7.79 25.14 0.81
CA LEU A 209 8.05 26.32 -0.01
C LEU A 209 9.35 27.03 0.38
N GLY A 210 9.92 26.74 1.55
CA GLY A 210 11.22 27.25 2.00
C GLY A 210 11.15 28.30 3.11
N TYR A 211 9.97 28.54 3.70
CA TYR A 211 9.85 29.45 4.85
C TYR A 211 10.56 28.85 6.07
N SER A 212 11.42 29.65 6.71
CA SER A 212 12.36 29.20 7.75
C SER A 212 11.93 29.54 9.18
N ASP A 213 11.03 30.51 9.38
CA ASP A 213 10.54 30.90 10.71
C ASP A 213 9.04 30.68 10.87
N ILE A 214 8.67 29.42 11.07
CA ILE A 214 7.28 28.98 11.27
C ILE A 214 7.11 28.48 12.70
N THR A 215 6.14 29.04 13.43
CA THR A 215 5.84 28.62 14.81
C THR A 215 4.36 28.34 14.99
N ILE A 216 4.04 27.13 15.45
CA ILE A 216 2.69 26.74 15.87
C ILE A 216 2.56 26.94 17.39
N PHE A 217 1.54 27.67 17.83
CA PHE A 217 1.19 27.85 19.23
C PHE A 217 0.00 26.98 19.60
N GLU A 218 0.19 26.07 20.56
CA GLU A 218 -0.83 25.11 21.01
C GLU A 218 -1.23 25.41 22.46
N LYS A 219 -2.54 25.44 22.71
CA LYS A 219 -3.12 25.74 24.03
C LYS A 219 -2.80 24.62 25.03
N GLN A 220 -2.85 23.38 24.60
CA GLN A 220 -2.64 22.20 25.41
C GLN A 220 -1.15 21.82 25.52
N GLU A 221 -0.85 20.87 26.41
CA GLU A 221 0.49 20.27 26.54
C GLU A 221 0.74 19.14 25.52
N TYR A 222 -0.23 18.85 24.65
CA TYR A 222 -0.15 17.82 23.62
C TYR A 222 -0.48 18.41 22.25
N VAL A 223 0.06 17.78 21.21
CA VAL A 223 -0.11 18.18 19.80
C VAL A 223 -1.01 17.20 19.05
N GLY A 224 -1.50 17.60 17.87
CA GLY A 224 -2.31 16.79 16.96
C GLY A 224 -3.82 17.07 17.03
N GLY A 225 -4.27 18.00 17.87
CA GLY A 225 -5.68 18.37 18.01
C GLY A 225 -6.59 17.17 18.30
N LEU A 226 -7.74 17.09 17.63
CA LEU A 226 -8.75 16.04 17.81
C LEU A 226 -8.22 14.63 17.53
N SER A 227 -7.25 14.48 16.61
CA SER A 227 -6.58 13.20 16.33
C SER A 227 -5.90 12.63 17.57
N THR A 228 -5.44 13.50 18.46
CA THR A 228 -4.85 13.14 19.75
C THR A 228 -5.89 13.10 20.86
N SER A 229 -6.70 14.15 21.01
CA SER A 229 -7.56 14.33 22.18
C SER A 229 -8.85 13.50 22.17
N GLU A 230 -9.41 13.18 21.00
CA GLU A 230 -10.77 12.64 20.92
C GLU A 230 -10.90 11.36 20.11
N ILE A 231 -10.23 11.25 18.96
CA ILE A 231 -10.30 10.03 18.15
C ILE A 231 -9.72 8.86 18.97
N PRO A 232 -10.47 7.76 19.21
CA PRO A 232 -10.01 6.70 20.09
C PRO A 232 -8.77 5.96 19.60
N GLN A 233 -7.94 5.49 20.53
CA GLN A 233 -6.70 4.73 20.26
C GLN A 233 -6.94 3.48 19.39
N PHE A 234 -8.10 2.82 19.53
CA PHE A 234 -8.45 1.64 18.74
C PHE A 234 -8.85 1.95 17.28
N ARG A 235 -9.04 3.24 16.93
CA ARG A 235 -9.19 3.72 15.55
C ARG A 235 -7.93 4.40 15.06
N LEU A 236 -7.34 5.30 15.85
CA LEU A 236 -6.13 6.05 15.51
C LEU A 236 -5.09 5.94 16.64
N PRO A 237 -4.04 5.12 16.44
CA PRO A 237 -2.92 5.04 17.37
C PRO A 237 -2.17 6.37 17.51
N TYR A 238 -1.79 6.75 18.73
CA TYR A 238 -1.10 8.03 18.97
C TYR A 238 0.28 8.14 18.30
N ASP A 239 1.00 7.03 18.15
CA ASP A 239 2.30 7.00 17.50
C ASP A 239 2.24 7.38 16.02
N VAL A 240 1.07 7.27 15.39
CA VAL A 240 0.79 7.79 14.04
C VAL A 240 0.83 9.31 14.02
N VAL A 241 0.14 9.95 14.97
CA VAL A 241 0.08 11.42 15.05
C VAL A 241 1.46 11.99 15.36
N ASN A 242 2.17 11.36 16.30
CA ASN A 242 3.57 11.71 16.60
C ASN A 242 4.46 11.59 15.37
N PHE A 243 4.34 10.50 14.61
CA PHE A 243 5.09 10.29 13.38
C PHE A 243 4.93 11.43 12.36
N GLU A 244 3.70 11.86 12.10
CA GLU A 244 3.41 12.92 11.11
C GLU A 244 3.87 14.30 11.61
N VAL A 245 3.74 14.57 12.91
CA VAL A 245 4.28 15.79 13.53
C VAL A 245 5.81 15.84 13.44
N GLU A 246 6.50 14.73 13.67
CA GLU A 246 7.96 14.68 13.54
C GLU A 246 8.42 14.88 12.08
N LEU A 247 7.70 14.35 11.09
CA LEU A 247 7.98 14.65 9.68
C LEU A 247 7.88 16.15 9.37
N MET A 248 6.90 16.85 9.94
CA MET A 248 6.79 18.31 9.79
C MET A 248 7.95 19.03 10.48
N LYS A 249 8.34 18.59 11.68
CA LYS A 249 9.49 19.17 12.41
C LYS A 249 10.83 18.94 11.70
N ASP A 250 10.97 17.86 10.91
CA ASP A 250 12.16 17.65 10.08
C ASP A 250 12.42 18.83 9.13
N LEU A 251 11.38 19.59 8.76
CA LEU A 251 11.49 20.80 7.93
C LEU A 251 11.77 22.10 8.72
N GLY A 252 11.95 22.02 10.05
CA GLY A 252 12.27 23.17 10.91
C GLY A 252 11.06 23.88 11.53
N VAL A 253 9.84 23.36 11.36
CA VAL A 253 8.65 23.93 12.01
C VAL A 253 8.74 23.79 13.53
N LYS A 254 8.52 24.90 14.24
CA LYS A 254 8.53 24.95 15.71
C LYS A 254 7.12 24.78 16.26
N ILE A 255 7.00 24.13 17.41
CA ILE A 255 5.74 24.05 18.17
C ILE A 255 6.00 24.52 19.60
N VAL A 256 5.17 25.43 20.08
CA VAL A 256 5.19 25.94 21.46
C VAL A 256 3.84 25.61 22.11
N CYS A 257 3.86 24.65 23.04
CA CYS A 257 2.69 24.24 23.83
C CYS A 257 2.43 25.20 25.00
N GLY A 258 1.25 25.10 25.63
CA GLY A 258 0.84 25.96 26.75
C GLY A 258 0.61 27.43 26.36
N ARG A 259 0.42 27.73 25.06
CA ARG A 259 0.20 29.08 24.52
C ARG A 259 -1.14 29.14 23.83
N SER A 260 -1.99 30.05 24.28
CA SER A 260 -3.39 30.14 23.88
C SER A 260 -3.72 31.43 23.15
N LEU A 261 -4.60 31.33 22.15
CA LEU A 261 -5.26 32.49 21.57
C LEU A 261 -6.36 32.96 22.52
N SER A 262 -6.12 34.04 23.24
CA SER A 262 -7.02 34.62 24.24
C SER A 262 -6.55 36.02 24.62
N MET A 263 -7.46 36.89 25.04
CA MET A 263 -7.14 38.25 25.52
C MET A 263 -6.11 38.30 26.65
N ASN A 264 -5.97 37.21 27.41
CA ASN A 264 -5.03 37.12 28.54
C ASN A 264 -3.66 36.51 28.16
N ASP A 265 -3.45 36.16 26.90
CA ASP A 265 -2.22 35.55 26.41
C ASP A 265 -1.87 36.11 25.02
N MET A 266 -2.21 35.39 23.94
CA MET A 266 -1.90 35.82 22.58
C MET A 266 -3.13 36.33 21.84
N THR A 267 -3.00 37.45 21.14
CA THR A 267 -4.03 38.03 20.26
C THR A 267 -3.46 38.30 18.88
N LEU A 268 -4.31 38.58 17.89
CA LEU A 268 -3.83 39.03 16.57
C LEU A 268 -3.05 40.34 16.66
N HIS A 269 -3.41 41.23 17.59
CA HIS A 269 -2.69 42.48 17.82
C HIS A 269 -1.26 42.23 18.31
N THR A 270 -1.11 41.41 19.35
CA THR A 270 0.21 41.10 19.93
C THR A 270 1.10 40.37 18.92
N LEU A 271 0.54 39.46 18.11
CA LEU A 271 1.28 38.81 17.03
C LEU A 271 1.79 39.83 15.99
N LYS A 272 0.96 40.80 15.63
CA LYS A 272 1.36 41.86 14.69
C LYS A 272 2.46 42.75 15.27
N GLU A 273 2.38 43.09 16.56
CA GLU A 273 3.40 43.84 17.30
C GLU A 273 4.73 43.08 17.41
N ASP A 274 4.67 41.76 17.64
CA ASP A 274 5.82 40.86 17.68
C ASP A 274 6.48 40.62 16.31
N GLY A 275 5.98 41.29 15.26
CA GLY A 275 6.57 41.29 13.92
C GLY A 275 6.17 40.09 13.04
N TYR A 276 5.15 39.32 13.42
CA TYR A 276 4.63 38.25 12.56
C TYR A 276 4.02 38.84 11.29
N LYS A 277 4.40 38.27 10.15
CA LYS A 277 3.97 38.75 8.82
C LYS A 277 2.69 38.07 8.34
N ALA A 278 2.41 36.86 8.81
CA ALA A 278 1.17 36.14 8.54
C ALA A 278 0.75 35.31 9.75
N ALA A 279 -0.56 35.13 9.92
CA ALA A 279 -1.15 34.26 10.92
C ALA A 279 -2.16 33.28 10.30
N PHE A 280 -2.13 32.02 10.74
CA PHE A 280 -3.13 31.01 10.39
C PHE A 280 -3.88 30.54 11.64
N ILE A 281 -5.22 30.58 11.61
CA ILE A 281 -6.09 30.18 12.71
C ILE A 281 -6.60 28.76 12.42
N GLY A 282 -6.11 27.79 13.17
CA GLY A 282 -6.49 26.38 13.07
C GLY A 282 -6.85 25.77 14.43
N ILE A 283 -7.47 26.56 15.32
CA ILE A 283 -7.80 26.16 16.71
C ILE A 283 -8.96 25.17 16.83
N GLY A 284 -9.66 24.90 15.72
CA GLY A 284 -10.86 24.06 15.67
C GLY A 284 -12.05 24.66 16.42
N LEU A 285 -12.93 23.79 16.94
CA LEU A 285 -14.08 24.17 17.77
C LEU A 285 -13.85 23.69 19.22
N PRO A 286 -13.31 24.54 20.10
CA PRO A 286 -12.75 24.10 21.38
C PRO A 286 -13.80 23.71 22.43
N GLU A 287 -14.99 24.32 22.45
CA GLU A 287 -16.00 24.06 23.49
C GLU A 287 -17.08 23.07 23.04
N PRO A 288 -17.66 22.26 23.96
CA PRO A 288 -18.80 21.42 23.63
C PRO A 288 -20.07 22.26 23.44
N ASN A 289 -20.95 21.79 22.55
CA ASN A 289 -22.30 22.33 22.43
C ASN A 289 -23.16 21.88 23.62
N LYS A 290 -23.50 22.82 24.52
CA LYS A 290 -24.20 22.52 25.78
C LYS A 290 -25.70 22.76 25.68
N ASP A 291 -26.45 21.91 26.36
CA ASP A 291 -27.90 22.06 26.54
C ASP A 291 -28.21 22.49 27.98
N HIS A 292 -29.15 23.42 28.13
CA HIS A 292 -29.60 23.97 29.42
C HIS A 292 -30.07 22.89 30.42
N ILE A 293 -30.61 21.77 29.95
CA ILE A 293 -31.08 20.68 30.82
C ILE A 293 -29.96 20.00 31.62
N PHE A 294 -28.70 20.19 31.22
CA PHE A 294 -27.53 19.63 31.89
C PHE A 294 -26.83 20.62 32.81
N GLN A 295 -27.36 21.83 32.97
CA GLN A 295 -26.75 22.86 33.81
C GLN A 295 -26.62 22.38 35.26
N GLY A 296 -25.43 22.52 35.83
CA GLY A 296 -25.12 22.14 37.21
C GLY A 296 -24.81 20.65 37.42
N LEU A 297 -24.87 19.81 36.37
CA LEU A 297 -24.46 18.41 36.47
C LEU A 297 -22.93 18.27 36.44
N THR A 298 -22.40 17.31 37.21
CA THR A 298 -20.96 17.07 37.34
C THR A 298 -20.56 15.65 36.92
N GLN A 299 -19.26 15.45 36.71
CA GLN A 299 -18.70 14.12 36.39
C GLN A 299 -18.92 13.11 37.53
N ASP A 300 -18.84 13.54 38.79
CA ASP A 300 -19.09 12.67 39.96
C ASP A 300 -20.55 12.16 40.01
N GLN A 301 -21.48 12.97 39.50
CA GLN A 301 -22.89 12.59 39.36
C GLN A 301 -23.12 11.62 38.19
N GLY A 302 -22.16 11.50 37.26
CA GLY A 302 -22.22 10.67 36.06
C GLY A 302 -22.48 11.43 34.76
N PHE A 303 -22.35 12.76 34.73
CA PHE A 303 -22.54 13.54 33.50
C PHE A 303 -21.22 13.96 32.86
N TYR A 304 -21.14 13.79 31.54
CA TYR A 304 -20.02 14.25 30.73
C TYR A 304 -20.51 14.91 29.44
N THR A 305 -19.78 15.90 28.94
CA THR A 305 -19.79 16.19 27.50
C THR A 305 -18.74 15.33 26.79
N SER A 306 -18.80 15.21 25.47
CA SER A 306 -17.75 14.52 24.71
C SER A 306 -16.37 15.15 24.89
N LYS A 307 -16.32 16.49 25.01
CA LYS A 307 -15.10 17.27 25.29
C LYS A 307 -14.55 17.06 26.71
N ASP A 308 -15.34 16.48 27.62
CA ASP A 308 -14.85 15.98 28.91
C ASP A 308 -14.40 14.53 28.80
N PHE A 309 -15.27 13.67 28.26
CA PHE A 309 -15.13 12.22 28.32
C PHE A 309 -13.99 11.69 27.44
N LEU A 310 -13.98 12.02 26.15
CA LEU A 310 -13.03 11.45 25.20
C LEU A 310 -11.57 11.84 25.54
N PRO A 311 -11.25 13.09 25.92
CA PRO A 311 -9.90 13.44 26.38
C PRO A 311 -9.42 12.66 27.61
N LEU A 312 -10.32 12.30 28.54
CA LEU A 312 -9.96 11.45 29.67
C LEU A 312 -9.60 10.02 29.22
N VAL A 313 -10.40 9.45 28.31
CA VAL A 313 -10.12 8.12 27.73
C VAL A 313 -8.83 8.14 26.92
N ALA A 314 -8.61 9.17 26.10
CA ALA A 314 -7.40 9.35 25.32
C ALA A 314 -6.16 9.43 26.22
N LYS A 315 -6.16 10.28 27.25
CA LYS A 315 -5.06 10.36 28.22
C LYS A 315 -4.80 9.03 28.94
N GLY A 316 -5.84 8.26 29.23
CA GLY A 316 -5.71 6.94 29.87
C GLY A 316 -5.29 5.80 28.94
N SER A 317 -5.33 5.98 27.62
CA SER A 317 -5.08 4.91 26.63
C SER A 317 -3.92 5.18 25.66
N LYS A 318 -3.56 6.45 25.44
CA LYS A 318 -2.52 6.90 24.50
C LYS A 318 -1.21 7.15 25.23
N ALA A 319 -0.33 6.15 25.26
CA ALA A 319 1.01 6.31 25.81
C ALA A 319 1.78 7.39 25.02
N GLY A 320 2.43 8.32 25.73
CA GLY A 320 3.16 9.45 25.14
C GLY A 320 2.34 10.74 24.97
N MET A 321 1.01 10.71 25.09
CA MET A 321 0.16 11.91 24.96
C MET A 321 0.25 12.86 26.16
N CYS A 322 0.29 12.31 27.39
CA CYS A 322 0.49 13.08 28.62
C CYS A 322 1.72 12.54 29.35
N ALA A 323 2.49 13.42 30.00
CA ALA A 323 3.50 13.01 30.98
C ALA A 323 2.86 12.39 32.25
N CYS A 324 1.57 12.62 32.45
CA CYS A 324 0.79 12.11 33.56
C CYS A 324 0.21 10.72 33.27
N ARG A 325 0.28 9.79 34.24
CA ARG A 325 -0.46 8.52 34.18
C ARG A 325 -1.93 8.77 34.55
N ALA A 326 -2.75 9.11 33.56
CA ALA A 326 -4.18 9.31 33.79
C ALA A 326 -4.91 7.96 33.95
N PRO A 327 -5.75 7.79 34.98
CA PRO A 327 -6.61 6.61 35.08
C PRO A 327 -7.69 6.66 34.00
N LEU A 328 -8.11 5.50 33.49
CA LEU A 328 -9.30 5.41 32.68
C LEU A 328 -10.53 5.82 33.51
N PRO A 329 -11.51 6.53 32.92
CA PRO A 329 -12.78 6.80 33.58
C PRO A 329 -13.46 5.51 34.07
N SER A 330 -13.88 5.47 35.34
CA SER A 330 -14.58 4.31 35.90
C SER A 330 -16.07 4.39 35.57
N ILE A 331 -16.45 3.91 34.38
CA ILE A 331 -17.84 3.91 33.93
C ILE A 331 -18.46 2.54 34.23
N ARG A 332 -19.51 2.51 35.06
CA ARG A 332 -20.23 1.28 35.43
C ARG A 332 -21.73 1.48 35.19
N GLY A 333 -22.43 0.37 34.95
CA GLY A 333 -23.88 0.42 34.74
C GLY A 333 -24.28 0.77 33.31
N VAL A 334 -25.39 1.49 33.16
CA VAL A 334 -25.99 1.86 31.88
C VAL A 334 -25.57 3.27 31.48
N VAL A 335 -25.06 3.40 30.27
CA VAL A 335 -24.63 4.69 29.69
C VAL A 335 -25.62 5.12 28.62
N ILE A 336 -26.03 6.39 28.66
CA ILE A 336 -26.73 7.06 27.57
C ILE A 336 -25.75 7.99 26.87
N VAL A 337 -25.61 7.85 25.55
CA VAL A 337 -24.88 8.78 24.69
C VAL A 337 -25.89 9.51 23.82
N LEU A 338 -25.84 10.84 23.83
CA LEU A 338 -26.78 11.70 23.12
C LEU A 338 -26.15 12.27 21.86
N GLY A 339 -26.61 11.84 20.68
CA GLY A 339 -26.09 12.29 19.40
C GLY A 339 -26.07 11.19 18.33
N ALA A 340 -25.77 11.58 17.09
CA ALA A 340 -25.74 10.67 15.94
C ALA A 340 -24.64 11.02 14.91
N GLY A 341 -23.59 11.73 15.32
CA GLY A 341 -22.38 11.95 14.52
C GLY A 341 -21.21 11.15 15.08
N ASP A 342 -20.03 11.24 14.44
CA ASP A 342 -18.84 10.44 14.78
C ASP A 342 -18.51 10.48 16.28
N THR A 343 -18.53 11.67 16.87
CA THR A 343 -18.31 11.88 18.32
C THR A 343 -19.21 11.02 19.20
N ALA A 344 -20.48 10.79 18.80
CA ALA A 344 -21.40 9.97 19.57
C ALA A 344 -21.03 8.48 19.52
N PHE A 345 -20.60 7.99 18.36
CA PHE A 345 -20.19 6.58 18.19
C PHE A 345 -18.84 6.30 18.86
N ASP A 346 -17.91 7.26 18.81
CA ASP A 346 -16.65 7.20 19.55
C ASP A 346 -16.89 7.21 21.07
N CYS A 347 -17.79 8.07 21.57
CA CYS A 347 -18.21 8.05 22.98
C CYS A 347 -18.82 6.70 23.37
N ALA A 348 -19.66 6.12 22.51
CA ALA A 348 -20.35 4.87 22.79
C ALA A 348 -19.36 3.68 22.90
N THR A 349 -18.47 3.54 21.92
CA THR A 349 -17.46 2.47 21.90
C THR A 349 -16.39 2.67 22.99
N SER A 350 -16.02 3.91 23.30
CA SER A 350 -15.09 4.25 24.39
C SER A 350 -15.69 3.98 25.77
N ALA A 351 -17.01 4.16 25.95
CA ALA A 351 -17.69 3.81 27.20
C ALA A 351 -17.58 2.32 27.53
N LEU A 352 -17.61 1.43 26.52
CA LEU A 352 -17.38 0.00 26.71
C LEU A 352 -15.96 -0.30 27.21
N ARG A 353 -14.95 0.45 26.74
CA ARG A 353 -13.56 0.33 27.24
C ARG A 353 -13.41 0.78 28.68
N CYS A 354 -14.28 1.69 29.12
CA CYS A 354 -14.32 2.18 30.50
C CYS A 354 -15.08 1.26 31.47
N GLY A 355 -15.64 0.14 30.99
CA GLY A 355 -16.33 -0.85 31.81
C GLY A 355 -17.85 -0.74 31.84
N ALA A 356 -18.45 0.03 30.91
CA ALA A 356 -19.90 0.13 30.78
C ALA A 356 -20.55 -1.25 30.57
N ARG A 357 -21.68 -1.49 31.25
CA ARG A 357 -22.42 -2.76 31.11
C ARG A 357 -23.30 -2.76 29.86
N ARG A 358 -23.86 -1.61 29.50
CA ARG A 358 -24.74 -1.41 28.34
C ARG A 358 -24.67 0.05 27.91
N VAL A 359 -24.73 0.29 26.61
CA VAL A 359 -24.68 1.64 26.04
C VAL A 359 -25.90 1.85 25.13
N PHE A 360 -26.61 2.94 25.35
CA PHE A 360 -27.68 3.43 24.50
C PHE A 360 -27.23 4.68 23.76
N VAL A 361 -27.25 4.64 22.43
CA VAL A 361 -27.07 5.81 21.56
C VAL A 361 -28.46 6.35 21.24
N VAL A 362 -28.77 7.53 21.77
CA VAL A 362 -30.09 8.15 21.70
C VAL A 362 -30.02 9.39 20.81
N PHE A 363 -30.95 9.50 19.87
CA PHE A 363 -30.95 10.61 18.92
C PHE A 363 -32.36 11.08 18.57
N ARG A 364 -32.49 12.40 18.37
CA ARG A 364 -33.76 13.11 18.19
C ARG A 364 -34.44 12.92 16.83
N LYS A 365 -33.90 12.07 15.95
CA LYS A 365 -34.40 11.82 14.59
C LYS A 365 -34.44 10.31 14.30
N GLY A 366 -34.73 9.91 13.06
CA GLY A 366 -34.71 8.50 12.65
C GLY A 366 -33.31 7.96 12.32
N PHE A 367 -33.20 6.64 12.14
CA PHE A 367 -31.95 5.98 11.72
C PHE A 367 -31.40 6.52 10.39
N VAL A 368 -32.29 6.85 9.46
CA VAL A 368 -31.93 7.44 8.15
C VAL A 368 -31.29 8.82 8.27
N ASN A 369 -31.31 9.43 9.45
CA ASN A 369 -30.75 10.75 9.73
C ASN A 369 -29.46 10.69 10.55
N ILE A 370 -28.87 9.50 10.75
CA ILE A 370 -27.53 9.38 11.33
C ILE A 370 -26.55 10.13 10.44
N ARG A 371 -25.70 10.96 11.05
CA ARG A 371 -24.72 11.80 10.34
C ARG A 371 -23.39 11.09 10.13
N ALA A 372 -23.02 10.21 11.06
CA ALA A 372 -21.83 9.39 10.91
C ALA A 372 -21.99 8.45 9.71
N VAL A 373 -20.88 8.15 9.04
CA VAL A 373 -20.89 7.20 7.93
C VAL A 373 -21.21 5.77 8.40
N PRO A 374 -21.74 4.90 7.51
CA PRO A 374 -22.13 3.55 7.86
C PRO A 374 -21.01 2.74 8.53
N GLU A 375 -19.75 2.96 8.13
CA GLU A 375 -18.60 2.25 8.69
C GLU A 375 -18.38 2.56 10.18
N GLU A 376 -18.61 3.82 10.58
CA GLU A 376 -18.47 4.27 11.97
C GLU A 376 -19.63 3.74 12.83
N MET A 377 -20.86 3.78 12.29
CA MET A 377 -22.03 3.18 12.94
C MET A 377 -21.86 1.67 13.14
N GLU A 378 -21.28 0.95 12.17
CA GLU A 378 -21.12 -0.51 12.23
C GLU A 378 -20.22 -0.94 13.40
N LEU A 379 -19.20 -0.15 13.76
CA LEU A 379 -18.34 -0.43 14.92
C LEU A 379 -19.16 -0.51 16.22
N ALA A 380 -19.98 0.51 16.49
CA ALA A 380 -20.83 0.52 17.70
C ALA A 380 -21.89 -0.61 17.66
N LYS A 381 -22.43 -0.92 16.47
CA LYS A 381 -23.44 -1.95 16.29
C LYS A 381 -22.88 -3.37 16.50
N GLU A 382 -21.69 -3.66 15.97
CA GLU A 382 -21.02 -4.95 16.19
C GLU A 382 -20.70 -5.18 17.67
N GLU A 383 -20.41 -4.10 18.40
CA GLU A 383 -20.18 -4.07 19.85
C GLU A 383 -21.46 -3.96 20.69
N LYS A 384 -22.63 -4.20 20.07
CA LYS A 384 -23.94 -4.30 20.74
C LYS A 384 -24.40 -3.03 21.46
N CYS A 385 -23.97 -1.86 21.01
CA CYS A 385 -24.64 -0.62 21.39
C CYS A 385 -26.09 -0.62 20.86
N GLU A 386 -27.01 -0.12 21.67
CA GLU A 386 -28.42 -0.03 21.30
C GLU A 386 -28.78 1.37 20.81
N PHE A 387 -29.60 1.44 19.78
CA PHE A 387 -29.95 2.68 19.11
C PHE A 387 -31.41 3.02 19.36
N LEU A 388 -31.65 4.18 19.98
CA LEU A 388 -33.00 4.65 20.30
C LEU A 388 -33.27 5.95 19.51
N PRO A 389 -33.92 5.84 18.33
CA PRO A 389 -34.27 6.99 17.50
C PRO A 389 -35.46 7.75 18.08
N PHE A 390 -35.73 8.94 17.52
CA PHE A 390 -36.91 9.75 17.78
C PHE A 390 -37.08 10.18 19.24
N LEU A 391 -35.98 10.46 19.95
CA LEU A 391 -36.02 10.86 21.36
C LEU A 391 -35.26 12.17 21.58
N SER A 392 -35.97 13.17 22.08
CA SER A 392 -35.40 14.45 22.50
C SER A 392 -35.29 14.51 24.03
N PRO A 393 -34.14 14.91 24.57
CA PRO A 393 -33.92 14.91 26.02
C PRO A 393 -34.72 16.02 26.73
N ARG A 394 -35.29 15.71 27.90
CA ARG A 394 -36.07 16.68 28.70
C ARG A 394 -35.57 16.89 30.12
N LYS A 395 -35.30 15.82 30.86
CA LYS A 395 -34.94 15.94 32.28
C LYS A 395 -33.99 14.83 32.73
N VAL A 396 -32.93 15.19 33.43
CA VAL A 396 -32.04 14.23 34.09
C VAL A 396 -32.53 13.95 35.51
N LEU A 397 -32.64 12.68 35.88
CA LEU A 397 -33.10 12.26 37.20
C LEU A 397 -31.88 11.95 38.08
N VAL A 398 -31.70 12.75 39.12
CA VAL A 398 -30.61 12.59 40.09
C VAL A 398 -31.18 12.17 41.44
N LYS A 399 -30.66 11.10 42.03
CA LYS A 399 -30.99 10.64 43.39
C LYS A 399 -29.71 10.28 44.14
N GLY A 400 -29.60 10.70 45.40
CA GLY A 400 -28.43 10.40 46.22
C GLY A 400 -27.11 10.93 45.63
N GLY A 401 -27.17 12.06 44.91
CA GLY A 401 -26.00 12.63 44.25
C GLY A 401 -25.51 11.89 43.00
N LYS A 402 -26.30 10.96 42.43
CA LYS A 402 -25.97 10.27 41.18
C LYS A 402 -27.14 10.26 40.20
N ILE A 403 -26.85 10.25 38.91
CA ILE A 403 -27.85 10.03 37.87
C ILE A 403 -28.40 8.61 38.01
N VAL A 404 -29.73 8.49 37.94
CA VAL A 404 -30.44 7.19 37.98
C VAL A 404 -31.33 6.97 36.74
N GLY A 405 -31.43 7.97 35.88
CA GLY A 405 -32.16 7.91 34.63
C GLY A 405 -32.33 9.27 33.96
N MET A 406 -32.95 9.23 32.79
CA MET A 406 -33.22 10.41 31.98
C MET A 406 -34.58 10.29 31.31
N GLN A 407 -35.34 11.37 31.30
CA GLN A 407 -36.62 11.50 30.64
C GLN A 407 -36.43 12.15 29.26
N PHE A 408 -37.13 11.59 28.28
CA PHE A 408 -37.18 12.03 26.90
C PHE A 408 -38.62 12.25 26.48
N VAL A 409 -38.81 13.03 25.44
CA VAL A 409 -40.07 13.11 24.69
C VAL A 409 -39.87 12.57 23.29
N ARG A 410 -40.92 11.99 22.72
CA ARG A 410 -40.89 11.49 21.36
C ARG A 410 -40.75 12.65 20.38
N THR A 411 -40.02 12.43 19.30
CA THR A 411 -39.99 13.34 18.16
C THR A 411 -40.57 12.70 16.92
N GLU A 412 -41.10 13.52 16.01
CA GLU A 412 -41.56 13.09 14.71
C GLU A 412 -41.38 14.18 13.66
N GLN A 413 -41.45 13.78 12.39
CA GLN A 413 -41.37 14.69 11.26
C GLN A 413 -42.77 14.86 10.68
N ASP A 414 -43.23 16.10 10.56
CA ASP A 414 -44.51 16.41 9.93
C ASP A 414 -44.43 16.35 8.39
N GLU A 415 -45.57 16.48 7.70
CA GLU A 415 -45.65 16.43 6.24
C GLU A 415 -44.81 17.51 5.55
N ALA A 416 -44.55 18.63 6.22
CA ALA A 416 -43.70 19.71 5.73
C ALA A 416 -42.20 19.46 5.95
N GLY A 417 -41.85 18.36 6.63
CA GLY A 417 -40.48 18.00 6.94
C GLY A 417 -39.94 18.64 8.23
N ALA A 418 -40.76 19.39 8.98
CA ALA A 418 -40.36 20.01 10.23
C ALA A 418 -40.42 18.98 11.37
N TRP A 419 -39.48 19.10 12.31
CA TRP A 419 -39.39 18.20 13.45
C TRP A 419 -40.17 18.76 14.64
N ARG A 420 -41.07 17.95 15.20
CA ARG A 420 -41.88 18.29 16.37
C ARG A 420 -41.57 17.37 17.54
N GLU A 421 -41.79 17.89 18.75
CA GLU A 421 -41.65 17.17 20.01
C GLU A 421 -43.05 16.94 20.58
N ASP A 422 -43.37 15.69 20.92
CA ASP A 422 -44.65 15.31 21.53
C ASP A 422 -44.47 15.15 23.05
N GLU A 423 -44.95 16.15 23.80
CA GLU A 423 -44.84 16.20 25.26
C GLU A 423 -45.69 15.14 25.97
N GLU A 424 -46.75 14.64 25.32
CA GLU A 424 -47.62 13.61 25.89
C GLU A 424 -46.95 12.23 25.84
N GLN A 425 -46.11 12.01 24.83
CA GLN A 425 -45.36 10.77 24.62
C GLN A 425 -43.95 10.86 25.20
N TRP A 426 -43.81 10.59 26.49
CA TRP A 426 -42.52 10.58 27.17
C TRP A 426 -41.98 9.18 27.45
N VAL A 427 -40.65 9.06 27.51
CA VAL A 427 -39.91 7.84 27.85
C VAL A 427 -38.97 8.14 29.00
N GLN A 428 -38.96 7.29 30.02
CA GLN A 428 -37.95 7.35 31.08
C GLN A 428 -36.99 6.18 30.97
N LEU A 429 -35.75 6.47 30.59
CA LEU A 429 -34.70 5.47 30.44
C LEU A 429 -33.82 5.47 31.69
N ARG A 430 -33.57 4.29 32.27
CA ARG A 430 -32.63 4.15 33.40
C ARG A 430 -31.20 4.29 32.90
N ALA A 431 -30.40 5.06 33.62
CA ALA A 431 -29.01 5.31 33.29
C ALA A 431 -28.24 5.70 34.54
N ASP A 432 -26.96 5.34 34.57
CA ASP A 432 -26.01 5.71 35.61
C ASP A 432 -25.07 6.82 35.11
N VAL A 433 -24.85 6.88 33.79
CA VAL A 433 -23.98 7.86 33.12
C VAL A 433 -24.68 8.43 31.89
N VAL A 434 -24.53 9.74 31.68
CA VAL A 434 -25.02 10.46 30.50
C VAL A 434 -23.87 11.21 29.84
N ILE A 435 -23.68 11.00 28.54
CA ILE A 435 -22.64 11.63 27.73
C ILE A 435 -23.31 12.45 26.61
N SER A 436 -23.17 13.77 26.64
CA SER A 436 -23.65 14.64 25.56
C SER A 436 -22.62 14.75 24.43
N ALA A 437 -23.02 14.40 23.22
CA ALA A 437 -22.20 14.45 22.01
C ALA A 437 -22.88 15.27 20.89
N PHE A 438 -23.35 16.48 21.23
CA PHE A 438 -24.07 17.39 20.32
C PHE A 438 -23.18 18.19 19.36
N GLY A 439 -21.88 17.90 19.34
CA GLY A 439 -20.88 18.63 18.58
C GLY A 439 -20.17 19.68 19.43
N SER A 440 -19.41 20.53 18.76
CA SER A 440 -18.55 21.54 19.37
C SER A 440 -18.80 22.91 18.73
N VAL A 441 -18.44 23.98 19.42
CA VAL A 441 -18.66 25.37 19.00
C VAL A 441 -17.48 26.25 19.41
N LEU A 442 -17.45 27.48 18.90
CA LEU A 442 -16.65 28.57 19.44
C LEU A 442 -17.57 29.52 20.22
N SER A 443 -17.42 29.54 21.54
CA SER A 443 -18.28 30.29 22.45
C SER A 443 -17.53 31.20 23.42
N ASP A 444 -16.25 30.93 23.72
CA ASP A 444 -15.46 31.74 24.64
C ASP A 444 -15.27 33.19 24.12
N PRO A 445 -15.80 34.21 24.82
CA PRO A 445 -15.66 35.59 24.43
C PRO A 445 -14.20 36.06 24.37
N GLN A 446 -13.32 35.56 25.25
CA GLN A 446 -11.92 35.97 25.28
C GLN A 446 -11.16 35.48 24.04
N VAL A 447 -11.51 34.30 23.52
CA VAL A 447 -10.93 33.77 22.29
C VAL A 447 -11.44 34.54 21.08
N LYS A 448 -12.73 34.89 21.05
CA LYS A 448 -13.32 35.70 19.96
C LYS A 448 -12.77 37.11 19.93
N GLU A 449 -12.60 37.74 21.08
CA GLU A 449 -12.06 39.10 21.19
C GLU A 449 -10.57 39.14 20.78
N ALA A 450 -9.80 38.09 21.09
CA ALA A 450 -8.42 37.95 20.66
C ALA A 450 -8.24 37.86 19.13
N LEU A 451 -9.32 37.54 18.40
CA LEU A 451 -9.40 37.51 16.94
C LEU A 451 -9.81 38.86 16.32
N SER A 452 -10.09 39.88 17.12
CA SER A 452 -10.39 41.22 16.61
C SER A 452 -9.25 41.76 15.74
N PRO A 453 -9.53 42.43 14.59
CA PRO A 453 -10.83 42.89 14.11
C PRO A 453 -11.46 42.01 13.00
N ILE A 454 -11.13 40.72 12.90
CA ILE A 454 -11.66 39.89 11.80
C ILE A 454 -13.19 39.79 11.86
N LYS A 455 -13.83 39.72 10.68
CA LYS A 455 -15.27 39.53 10.57
C LYS A 455 -15.67 38.11 10.94
N PHE A 456 -16.83 38.01 11.59
CA PHE A 456 -17.49 36.74 11.89
C PHE A 456 -18.78 36.64 11.08
N ASN A 457 -19.07 35.44 10.59
CA ASN A 457 -20.29 35.15 9.85
C ASN A 457 -21.50 34.98 10.80
N ARG A 458 -22.68 34.74 10.22
CA ARG A 458 -23.94 34.52 10.97
C ARG A 458 -23.91 33.36 11.98
N TRP A 459 -22.96 32.43 11.83
CA TRP A 459 -22.78 31.28 12.72
C TRP A 459 -21.82 31.58 13.87
N GLY A 460 -21.30 32.80 13.96
CA GLY A 460 -20.35 33.21 14.98
C GLY A 460 -18.97 32.57 14.82
N LEU A 461 -18.60 32.22 13.57
CA LEU A 461 -17.29 31.71 13.16
C LEU A 461 -16.55 32.72 12.26
N PRO A 462 -15.21 32.71 12.22
CA PRO A 462 -14.43 33.57 11.32
C PRO A 462 -14.89 33.44 9.86
N GLU A 463 -15.17 34.56 9.21
CA GLU A 463 -15.50 34.60 7.79
C GLU A 463 -14.21 34.55 6.95
N VAL A 464 -14.16 33.65 5.99
CA VAL A 464 -13.05 33.52 5.04
C VAL A 464 -13.55 33.45 3.61
N ASP A 465 -12.71 33.87 2.67
CA ASP A 465 -12.89 33.54 1.26
C ASP A 465 -12.60 32.03 1.04
N PRO A 466 -13.51 31.27 0.40
CA PRO A 466 -13.42 29.82 0.33
C PRO A 466 -12.33 29.31 -0.62
N GLU A 467 -11.82 30.15 -1.53
CA GLU A 467 -10.72 29.78 -2.42
C GLU A 467 -9.37 30.06 -1.76
N THR A 468 -9.25 31.20 -1.08
CA THR A 468 -7.97 31.68 -0.55
C THR A 468 -7.74 31.36 0.92
N MET A 469 -8.80 31.02 1.65
CA MET A 469 -8.83 30.85 3.10
C MET A 469 -8.48 32.13 3.89
N GLN A 470 -8.47 33.28 3.21
CA GLN A 470 -8.15 34.58 3.77
C GLN A 470 -9.35 35.15 4.52
N THR A 471 -9.11 35.73 5.71
CA THR A 471 -10.15 36.44 6.48
C THR A 471 -10.37 37.86 5.93
N SER A 472 -11.17 38.69 6.62
CA SER A 472 -11.27 40.11 6.31
C SER A 472 -9.95 40.89 6.49
N GLU A 473 -9.01 40.34 7.26
CA GLU A 473 -7.67 40.91 7.43
C GLU A 473 -6.68 40.20 6.49
N PRO A 474 -5.99 40.92 5.58
CA PRO A 474 -5.21 40.28 4.51
C PRO A 474 -4.07 39.37 4.97
N TRP A 475 -3.53 39.59 6.17
CA TRP A 475 -2.43 38.83 6.74
C TRP A 475 -2.88 37.64 7.58
N VAL A 476 -4.19 37.46 7.76
CA VAL A 476 -4.80 36.44 8.64
C VAL A 476 -5.65 35.49 7.82
N PHE A 477 -5.39 34.20 8.00
CA PHE A 477 -6.04 33.10 7.30
C PHE A 477 -6.64 32.12 8.33
N ALA A 478 -7.63 31.33 7.95
CA ALA A 478 -8.21 30.32 8.83
C ALA A 478 -8.63 29.07 8.07
N GLY A 479 -8.59 27.90 8.72
CA GLY A 479 -8.93 26.63 8.09
C GLY A 479 -9.22 25.51 9.08
N GLY A 480 -9.93 24.46 8.63
CA GLY A 480 -10.42 23.37 9.47
C GLY A 480 -11.74 23.70 10.16
N ASP A 481 -12.05 22.96 11.24
CA ASP A 481 -13.36 23.05 11.92
C ASP A 481 -13.77 24.48 12.32
N ILE A 482 -12.81 25.37 12.58
CA ILE A 482 -13.06 26.78 12.96
C ILE A 482 -13.80 27.56 11.87
N VAL A 483 -13.68 27.16 10.60
CA VAL A 483 -14.38 27.79 9.47
C VAL A 483 -15.83 27.28 9.36
N GLY A 484 -16.11 26.09 9.91
CA GLY A 484 -17.45 25.47 9.89
C GLY A 484 -17.86 24.86 8.54
N MET A 485 -16.91 24.69 7.61
CA MET A 485 -17.13 23.98 6.34
C MET A 485 -16.63 22.53 6.41
N ALA A 486 -15.37 22.34 6.83
CA ALA A 486 -14.78 21.02 7.02
C ALA A 486 -15.46 20.26 8.17
N ASN A 487 -15.71 18.97 7.97
CA ASN A 487 -16.20 18.06 9.01
C ASN A 487 -15.27 16.84 9.20
N THR A 488 -14.19 16.76 8.42
CA THR A 488 -13.26 15.64 8.42
C THR A 488 -11.81 16.10 8.55
N THR A 489 -10.93 15.19 8.99
CA THR A 489 -9.49 15.45 9.07
C THR A 489 -8.91 15.83 7.71
N VAL A 490 -9.31 15.15 6.63
CA VAL A 490 -8.73 15.40 5.29
C VAL A 490 -9.17 16.74 4.69
N GLU A 491 -10.39 17.21 4.97
CA GLU A 491 -10.82 18.56 4.59
C GLU A 491 -10.06 19.61 5.38
N SER A 492 -9.87 19.41 6.69
CA SER A 492 -9.05 20.32 7.51
C SER A 492 -7.61 20.40 7.01
N VAL A 493 -7.02 19.27 6.61
CA VAL A 493 -5.70 19.24 5.95
C VAL A 493 -5.73 20.03 4.65
N ASN A 494 -6.79 19.89 3.84
CA ASN A 494 -6.91 20.62 2.59
C ASN A 494 -7.06 22.14 2.81
N ASP A 495 -7.79 22.59 3.82
CA ASP A 495 -7.88 24.02 4.14
C ASP A 495 -6.50 24.60 4.47
N GLY A 496 -5.70 23.87 5.25
CA GLY A 496 -4.31 24.25 5.53
C GLY A 496 -3.42 24.26 4.28
N LYS A 497 -3.58 23.27 3.40
CA LYS A 497 -2.88 23.18 2.11
C LYS A 497 -3.22 24.37 1.22
N GLN A 498 -4.51 24.67 1.06
CA GLN A 498 -5.01 25.79 0.27
C GLN A 498 -4.50 27.12 0.83
N ALA A 499 -4.66 27.35 2.14
CA ALA A 499 -4.20 28.55 2.81
C ALA A 499 -2.69 28.78 2.64
N SER A 500 -1.86 27.72 2.65
CA SER A 500 -0.41 27.85 2.52
C SER A 500 0.03 28.55 1.22
N TRP A 501 -0.66 28.27 0.10
CA TRP A 501 -0.37 28.92 -1.19
C TRP A 501 -0.69 30.41 -1.17
N PHE A 502 -1.81 30.79 -0.55
CA PHE A 502 -2.22 32.19 -0.49
C PHE A 502 -1.50 32.98 0.59
N ILE A 503 -1.10 32.34 1.69
CA ILE A 503 -0.13 32.91 2.65
C ILE A 503 1.19 33.17 1.94
N HIS A 504 1.68 32.21 1.14
CA HIS A 504 2.89 32.39 0.35
C HIS A 504 2.76 33.60 -0.60
N ARG A 505 1.70 33.63 -1.41
CA ARG A 505 1.42 34.74 -2.32
C ARG A 505 1.32 36.08 -1.59
N TYR A 506 0.65 36.11 -0.44
CA TYR A 506 0.52 37.31 0.39
C TYR A 506 1.90 37.79 0.88
N ILE A 507 2.68 36.92 1.52
CA ILE A 507 4.00 37.29 2.04
C ILE A 507 4.90 37.78 0.90
N GLN A 508 4.99 37.04 -0.21
CA GLN A 508 5.83 37.46 -1.35
C GLN A 508 5.43 38.85 -1.86
N SER A 509 4.13 39.16 -1.91
CA SER A 509 3.64 40.49 -2.30
C SER A 509 4.09 41.61 -1.34
N GLN A 510 4.24 41.33 -0.04
CA GLN A 510 4.76 42.30 0.93
C GLN A 510 6.24 42.64 0.71
N PHE A 511 6.98 41.72 0.07
CA PHE A 511 8.39 41.90 -0.31
C PHE A 511 8.55 42.21 -1.81
N ALA A 512 7.49 42.66 -2.49
CA ALA A 512 7.48 43.01 -3.92
C ALA A 512 7.95 41.88 -4.87
N ALA A 513 7.80 40.62 -4.45
CA ALA A 513 8.09 39.44 -5.26
C ALA A 513 6.80 38.88 -5.88
N ALA A 514 6.88 38.48 -7.15
CA ALA A 514 5.77 37.85 -7.86
C ALA A 514 5.83 36.32 -7.71
N VAL A 515 4.67 35.69 -7.60
CA VAL A 515 4.52 34.22 -7.61
C VAL A 515 3.77 33.79 -8.87
N PRO A 516 3.95 32.54 -9.35
CA PRO A 516 3.22 32.03 -10.51
C PRO A 516 1.70 32.15 -10.34
N ALA A 517 0.97 32.42 -11.43
CA ALA A 517 -0.49 32.49 -11.38
C ALA A 517 -1.14 31.12 -11.08
N ARG A 518 -0.51 30.03 -11.54
CA ARG A 518 -0.93 28.66 -11.25
C ARG A 518 -0.27 28.19 -9.95
N PRO A 519 -1.03 27.64 -8.98
CA PRO A 519 -0.47 27.05 -7.77
C PRO A 519 0.60 26.00 -8.05
N ALA A 520 1.73 26.10 -7.36
CA ALA A 520 2.89 25.24 -7.48
C ALA A 520 3.42 24.85 -6.09
N LEU A 521 2.60 24.12 -5.32
CA LEU A 521 3.01 23.60 -4.02
C LEU A 521 4.05 22.47 -4.22
N PRO A 522 5.16 22.46 -3.47
CA PRO A 522 6.18 21.42 -3.60
C PRO A 522 5.72 20.05 -3.07
N LEU A 523 6.31 19.00 -3.63
CA LEU A 523 6.05 17.61 -3.25
C LEU A 523 6.74 17.25 -1.92
N PHE A 524 6.47 16.04 -1.42
CA PHE A 524 7.16 15.48 -0.26
C PHE A 524 8.49 14.86 -0.68
N HIS A 525 9.58 15.16 0.03
CA HIS A 525 10.91 14.65 -0.28
C HIS A 525 11.59 13.95 0.89
N THR A 526 12.44 12.96 0.59
CA THR A 526 13.29 12.25 1.57
C THR A 526 14.69 12.04 1.01
N PRO A 527 15.68 11.60 1.82
CA PRO A 527 17.02 11.26 1.33
C PRO A 527 17.04 10.19 0.24
N ILE A 528 16.00 9.35 0.13
CA ILE A 528 15.87 8.37 -0.96
C ILE A 528 15.84 9.07 -2.33
N ASP A 529 15.23 10.25 -2.42
CA ASP A 529 15.09 10.96 -3.71
C ASP A 529 16.43 11.41 -4.29
N LEU A 530 17.45 11.55 -3.44
CA LEU A 530 18.82 11.95 -3.81
C LEU A 530 19.65 10.79 -4.36
N VAL A 531 19.15 9.55 -4.28
CA VAL A 531 19.89 8.37 -4.75
C VAL A 531 20.06 8.42 -6.26
N ASP A 532 21.32 8.34 -6.69
CA ASP A 532 21.69 8.24 -8.09
C ASP A 532 21.39 6.83 -8.62
N ILE A 533 20.54 6.79 -9.64
CA ILE A 533 20.16 5.57 -10.36
C ILE A 533 20.66 5.59 -11.81
N SER A 534 21.54 6.52 -12.16
CA SER A 534 22.17 6.56 -13.47
C SER A 534 23.11 5.37 -13.68
N VAL A 535 23.34 5.01 -14.94
CA VAL A 535 24.22 3.90 -15.32
C VAL A 535 24.88 4.20 -16.66
N GLU A 536 26.12 3.74 -16.81
CA GLU A 536 26.83 3.78 -18.08
C GLU A 536 26.88 2.37 -18.68
N MET A 537 26.62 2.24 -19.97
CA MET A 537 26.69 0.99 -20.71
C MET A 537 27.14 1.25 -22.14
N ALA A 538 28.15 0.51 -22.60
CA ALA A 538 28.69 0.63 -23.97
C ALA A 538 29.06 2.08 -24.37
N GLY A 539 29.57 2.88 -23.43
CA GLY A 539 29.94 4.28 -23.63
C GLY A 539 28.75 5.26 -23.65
N LEU A 540 27.52 4.79 -23.41
CA LEU A 540 26.32 5.60 -23.32
C LEU A 540 25.93 5.81 -21.86
N ARG A 541 25.60 7.06 -21.50
CA ARG A 541 25.13 7.42 -20.16
C ARG A 541 23.60 7.46 -20.13
N PHE A 542 23.01 6.69 -19.23
CA PHE A 542 21.58 6.63 -19.00
C PHE A 542 21.27 7.30 -17.66
N ILE A 543 20.35 8.27 -17.65
CA ILE A 543 19.98 8.96 -16.40
C ILE A 543 19.23 8.06 -15.40
N ASN A 544 18.63 6.97 -15.90
CA ASN A 544 18.06 5.86 -15.15
C ASN A 544 18.04 4.61 -16.05
N PRO A 545 17.97 3.37 -15.51
CA PRO A 545 18.17 2.17 -16.31
C PRO A 545 16.90 1.73 -17.05
N PHE A 546 15.80 2.48 -17.00
CA PHE A 546 14.51 2.05 -17.56
C PHE A 546 14.23 2.68 -18.92
N GLY A 547 13.80 1.87 -19.88
CA GLY A 547 13.48 2.35 -21.22
C GLY A 547 12.32 1.63 -21.88
N LEU A 548 11.72 2.28 -22.88
CA LEU A 548 10.69 1.65 -23.70
C LEU A 548 11.31 0.67 -24.69
N ALA A 549 10.84 -0.57 -24.69
CA ALA A 549 11.24 -1.56 -25.69
C ALA A 549 10.69 -1.21 -27.09
N SER A 550 11.35 -1.71 -28.14
CA SER A 550 10.85 -1.65 -29.53
C SER A 550 9.55 -2.48 -29.65
N ALA A 551 8.41 -1.83 -29.44
CA ALA A 551 7.10 -2.46 -29.33
C ALA A 551 5.96 -1.44 -29.44
N THR A 552 4.74 -1.84 -29.07
CA THR A 552 3.54 -1.00 -29.13
C THR A 552 3.62 0.33 -28.37
N PRO A 553 4.29 0.44 -27.19
CA PRO A 553 4.43 1.73 -26.52
C PRO A 553 5.33 2.72 -27.28
N ALA A 554 6.04 2.27 -28.32
CA ALA A 554 6.89 3.07 -29.19
C ALA A 554 6.40 3.08 -30.65
N THR A 555 5.09 2.97 -30.86
CA THR A 555 4.49 2.94 -32.22
C THR A 555 4.69 4.24 -33.00
N SER A 556 4.85 5.37 -32.32
CA SER A 556 5.07 6.68 -32.95
C SER A 556 6.03 7.56 -32.13
N THR A 557 6.63 8.53 -32.80
CA THR A 557 7.54 9.54 -32.24
C THR A 557 6.91 10.33 -31.10
N THR A 558 5.63 10.69 -31.26
CA THR A 558 4.86 11.42 -30.24
C THR A 558 4.64 10.62 -28.96
N MET A 559 4.69 9.28 -29.02
CA MET A 559 4.64 8.43 -27.83
C MET A 559 5.98 8.44 -27.10
N ILE A 560 7.09 8.31 -27.84
CA ILE A 560 8.45 8.36 -27.27
C ILE A 560 8.71 9.73 -26.62
N ARG A 561 8.32 10.84 -27.28
CA ARG A 561 8.38 12.19 -26.72
C ARG A 561 7.70 12.26 -25.35
N ARG A 562 6.44 11.83 -25.26
CA ARG A 562 5.69 11.83 -23.99
C ARG A 562 6.29 10.92 -22.93
N ALA A 563 6.95 9.83 -23.34
CA ALA A 563 7.68 8.97 -22.41
C ALA A 563 8.93 9.68 -21.86
N PHE A 564 9.69 10.40 -22.69
CA PHE A 564 10.80 11.21 -22.22
C PHE A 564 10.36 12.35 -21.30
N GLU A 565 9.25 13.03 -21.63
CA GLU A 565 8.61 14.03 -20.76
C GLU A 565 8.19 13.44 -19.41
N ALA A 566 7.68 12.19 -19.39
CA ALA A 566 7.35 11.48 -18.16
C ALA A 566 8.58 11.02 -17.35
N GLY A 567 9.78 10.97 -17.96
CA GLY A 567 11.03 10.67 -17.27
C GLY A 567 11.75 9.38 -17.68
N TRP A 568 11.31 8.67 -18.72
CA TRP A 568 11.98 7.45 -19.20
C TRP A 568 13.43 7.73 -19.60
N GLY A 569 14.38 6.90 -19.14
CA GLY A 569 15.81 7.14 -19.35
C GLY A 569 16.25 6.92 -20.80
N PHE A 570 15.62 5.97 -21.48
CA PHE A 570 15.86 5.70 -22.90
C PHE A 570 14.62 5.13 -23.59
N ALA A 571 14.65 5.08 -24.92
CA ALA A 571 13.59 4.44 -25.69
C ALA A 571 14.17 3.81 -26.96
N LEU A 572 13.45 2.80 -27.46
CA LEU A 572 13.68 2.25 -28.79
C LEU A 572 12.60 2.72 -29.75
N THR A 573 12.97 3.01 -30.98
CA THR A 573 11.97 3.11 -32.06
C THR A 573 11.30 1.76 -32.27
N LYS A 574 10.05 1.74 -32.75
CA LYS A 574 9.50 0.49 -33.32
C LYS A 574 10.40 0.07 -34.48
N THR A 575 10.73 -1.22 -34.56
CA THR A 575 11.60 -1.74 -35.62
C THR A 575 11.12 -1.27 -36.98
N PHE A 576 12.00 -0.66 -37.79
CA PHE A 576 11.68 -0.23 -39.14
C PHE A 576 12.69 -0.82 -40.14
N SER A 577 12.32 -0.78 -41.42
CA SER A 577 13.08 -1.35 -42.54
C SER A 577 13.16 -0.37 -43.70
N LEU A 578 13.90 -0.73 -44.75
CA LEU A 578 13.87 -0.03 -46.02
C LEU A 578 12.47 -0.10 -46.65
N ASP A 579 12.15 0.86 -47.52
CA ASP A 579 10.81 0.99 -48.13
C ASP A 579 10.40 -0.25 -48.96
N LYS A 580 11.38 -0.96 -49.54
CA LYS A 580 11.14 -2.22 -50.25
C LYS A 580 10.59 -3.35 -49.37
N ASP A 581 10.81 -3.26 -48.06
CA ASP A 581 10.42 -4.25 -47.06
C ASP A 581 9.18 -3.80 -46.26
N ILE A 582 8.45 -2.80 -46.75
CA ILE A 582 7.24 -2.29 -46.09
C ILE A 582 6.24 -3.42 -45.79
N VAL A 583 5.60 -3.32 -44.63
CA VAL A 583 4.66 -4.31 -44.12
C VAL A 583 3.28 -3.70 -43.90
N THR A 584 2.27 -4.56 -43.82
CA THR A 584 0.91 -4.20 -43.42
C THR A 584 0.46 -5.15 -42.33
N ASN A 585 0.04 -4.61 -41.19
CA ASN A 585 -0.45 -5.39 -40.07
C ASN A 585 -1.84 -5.96 -40.33
N VAL A 586 -2.12 -7.11 -39.73
CA VAL A 586 -3.48 -7.69 -39.69
C VAL A 586 -4.25 -7.24 -38.45
N SER A 587 -5.56 -7.52 -38.40
CA SER A 587 -6.40 -7.30 -37.22
C SER A 587 -7.46 -8.39 -37.07
N PRO A 588 -7.77 -8.83 -35.84
CA PRO A 588 -7.12 -8.51 -34.56
C PRO A 588 -5.70 -9.11 -34.47
N ARG A 589 -4.80 -8.47 -33.71
CA ARG A 589 -3.38 -8.87 -33.64
C ARG A 589 -2.71 -8.85 -32.27
N ILE A 590 -3.34 -8.27 -31.24
CA ILE A 590 -2.83 -8.29 -29.87
C ILE A 590 -3.97 -8.72 -28.98
N ILE A 591 -3.72 -9.70 -28.12
CA ILE A 591 -4.72 -10.27 -27.23
C ILE A 591 -4.15 -10.44 -25.82
N ARG A 592 -5.05 -10.47 -24.83
CA ARG A 592 -4.69 -10.82 -23.45
C ARG A 592 -4.19 -12.26 -23.36
N GLY A 593 -3.37 -12.51 -22.37
CA GLY A 593 -2.90 -13.84 -22.01
C GLY A 593 -3.93 -14.65 -21.23
N THR A 594 -3.99 -15.96 -21.48
CA THR A 594 -4.78 -16.94 -20.73
C THR A 594 -3.96 -17.61 -19.61
N THR A 595 -2.70 -17.22 -19.45
CA THR A 595 -1.70 -17.86 -18.57
C THR A 595 -2.01 -17.78 -17.07
N SER A 596 -2.96 -16.95 -16.66
CA SER A 596 -3.42 -16.80 -15.27
C SER A 596 -4.92 -17.05 -15.09
N GLY A 597 -5.53 -17.79 -16.02
CA GLY A 597 -6.96 -18.11 -15.98
C GLY A 597 -7.86 -16.94 -16.42
N PRO A 598 -9.16 -16.94 -16.07
CA PRO A 598 -10.13 -15.96 -16.55
C PRO A 598 -10.10 -14.63 -15.75
N SER A 599 -8.90 -14.11 -15.46
CA SER A 599 -8.72 -12.79 -14.84
C SER A 599 -8.60 -11.69 -15.91
N TYR A 600 -9.49 -10.70 -15.86
CA TYR A 600 -9.57 -9.59 -16.81
C TYR A 600 -9.18 -8.28 -16.14
N GLY A 601 -8.96 -7.23 -16.95
CA GLY A 601 -8.60 -5.90 -16.46
C GLY A 601 -7.11 -5.79 -16.12
N PRO A 602 -6.74 -5.14 -15.01
CA PRO A 602 -5.36 -4.75 -14.72
C PRO A 602 -4.42 -5.96 -14.56
N GLY A 603 -3.13 -5.75 -14.84
CA GLY A 603 -2.09 -6.73 -14.52
C GLY A 603 -2.21 -8.04 -15.29
N GLN A 604 -2.56 -8.00 -16.58
CA GLN A 604 -2.53 -9.20 -17.42
C GLN A 604 -1.13 -9.82 -17.36
N SER A 605 -1.07 -11.09 -16.96
CA SER A 605 0.20 -11.81 -16.78
C SER A 605 0.97 -12.00 -18.08
N SER A 606 0.28 -11.95 -19.21
CA SER A 606 0.91 -11.97 -20.53
C SER A 606 0.03 -11.32 -21.58
N PHE A 607 0.63 -11.04 -22.73
CA PHE A 607 -0.07 -10.77 -23.98
C PHE A 607 0.49 -11.69 -25.04
N LEU A 608 -0.29 -11.96 -26.08
CA LEU A 608 0.22 -12.52 -27.34
C LEU A 608 -0.02 -11.52 -28.46
N ASN A 609 0.99 -11.36 -29.31
CA ASN A 609 0.88 -10.53 -30.50
C ASN A 609 1.30 -11.28 -31.77
N ILE A 610 0.63 -10.96 -32.87
CA ILE A 610 1.02 -11.29 -34.25
C ILE A 610 1.26 -9.99 -35.04
N GLU A 611 1.87 -9.00 -34.38
CA GLU A 611 2.19 -7.68 -34.93
C GLU A 611 3.58 -7.66 -35.58
N LEU A 612 3.66 -7.16 -36.82
CA LEU A 612 4.91 -7.07 -37.57
C LEU A 612 5.80 -5.90 -37.08
N ILE A 613 6.80 -5.56 -37.89
CA ILE A 613 7.58 -4.32 -37.75
C ILE A 613 6.69 -3.08 -37.99
N SER A 614 7.28 -1.90 -37.87
CA SER A 614 6.63 -0.61 -38.12
C SER A 614 6.01 -0.55 -39.52
N GLU A 615 4.77 -0.06 -39.61
CA GLU A 615 4.14 0.33 -40.89
C GLU A 615 4.59 1.73 -41.36
N LYS A 616 5.31 2.47 -40.51
CA LYS A 616 5.93 3.76 -40.85
C LYS A 616 7.32 3.55 -41.45
N THR A 617 7.66 4.39 -42.43
CA THR A 617 8.88 4.29 -43.26
C THR A 617 10.16 4.59 -42.50
N ALA A 618 11.31 4.22 -43.07
CA ALA A 618 12.61 4.62 -42.53
C ALA A 618 12.77 6.13 -42.49
N ALA A 619 12.31 6.86 -43.51
CA ALA A 619 12.36 8.32 -43.54
C ALA A 619 11.64 8.96 -42.34
N TYR A 620 10.43 8.47 -42.01
CA TYR A 620 9.69 8.91 -40.82
C TYR A 620 10.53 8.73 -39.56
N TRP A 621 11.11 7.54 -39.36
CA TRP A 621 11.85 7.23 -38.14
C TRP A 621 13.17 7.98 -38.05
N CYS A 622 13.93 8.11 -39.15
CA CYS A 622 15.16 8.89 -39.17
C CYS A 622 14.88 10.36 -38.82
N GLN A 623 13.91 11.01 -39.47
CA GLN A 623 13.54 12.38 -39.11
C GLN A 623 13.12 12.49 -37.64
N SER A 624 12.34 11.52 -37.16
CA SER A 624 11.87 11.47 -35.78
C SER A 624 12.99 11.30 -34.76
N VAL A 625 14.04 10.54 -35.09
CA VAL A 625 15.23 10.41 -34.25
C VAL A 625 15.96 11.75 -34.16
N THR A 626 16.14 12.45 -35.30
CA THR A 626 16.74 13.79 -35.31
C THR A 626 15.96 14.74 -34.40
N GLU A 627 14.63 14.78 -34.51
CA GLU A 627 13.77 15.65 -33.69
C GLU A 627 13.85 15.31 -32.20
N LEU A 628 13.77 14.02 -31.84
CA LEU A 628 13.81 13.60 -30.45
C LEU A 628 15.17 13.87 -29.81
N LYS A 629 16.27 13.69 -30.54
CA LYS A 629 17.62 13.97 -30.01
C LYS A 629 17.94 15.45 -29.92
N ALA A 630 17.36 16.27 -30.79
CA ALA A 630 17.44 17.72 -30.66
C ALA A 630 16.74 18.21 -29.38
N ASP A 631 15.56 17.66 -29.08
CA ASP A 631 14.76 18.10 -27.93
C ASP A 631 15.17 17.44 -26.61
N PHE A 632 15.75 16.23 -26.68
CA PHE A 632 16.11 15.43 -25.52
C PHE A 632 17.54 14.87 -25.65
N PRO A 633 18.58 15.73 -25.59
CA PRO A 633 19.97 15.31 -25.80
C PRO A 633 20.44 14.27 -24.77
N ASP A 634 20.01 14.38 -23.51
CA ASP A 634 20.40 13.49 -22.40
C ASP A 634 19.61 12.18 -22.36
N ARG A 635 18.65 11.98 -23.25
CA ARG A 635 17.85 10.75 -23.34
C ARG A 635 18.43 9.86 -24.42
N VAL A 636 18.73 8.61 -24.08
CA VAL A 636 19.27 7.66 -25.05
C VAL A 636 18.16 7.20 -25.99
N LEU A 637 18.36 7.33 -27.30
CA LEU A 637 17.43 6.89 -28.33
C LEU A 637 18.11 5.84 -29.22
N ILE A 638 17.57 4.62 -29.18
CA ILE A 638 18.12 3.47 -29.90
C ILE A 638 17.22 3.17 -31.11
N ALA A 639 17.76 3.26 -32.32
CA ALA A 639 17.01 2.95 -33.52
C ALA A 639 16.96 1.43 -33.74
N SER A 640 15.77 0.84 -33.65
CA SER A 640 15.56 -0.58 -33.94
C SER A 640 15.38 -0.78 -35.44
N ILE A 641 16.22 -1.60 -36.06
CA ILE A 641 16.22 -1.82 -37.52
C ILE A 641 16.20 -3.30 -37.89
N MET A 642 15.69 -3.61 -39.08
CA MET A 642 15.66 -4.97 -39.62
C MET A 642 15.70 -4.99 -41.15
N CYS A 643 16.48 -5.92 -41.69
CA CYS A 643 16.56 -6.22 -43.12
C CYS A 643 16.52 -7.73 -43.37
N SER A 644 16.37 -8.12 -44.64
CA SER A 644 16.69 -9.48 -45.10
C SER A 644 18.16 -9.84 -44.89
N TYR A 645 18.53 -11.11 -45.06
CA TYR A 645 19.94 -11.52 -45.05
C TYR A 645 20.69 -11.02 -46.29
N ASN A 646 20.88 -9.70 -46.38
CA ASN A 646 21.54 -9.00 -47.46
C ASN A 646 22.50 -7.96 -46.87
N ARG A 647 23.77 -8.05 -47.27
CA ARG A 647 24.82 -7.16 -46.76
C ARG A 647 24.53 -5.69 -47.03
N ASN A 648 24.17 -5.34 -48.26
CA ASN A 648 23.99 -3.94 -48.66
C ASN A 648 22.83 -3.31 -47.90
N ASP A 649 21.74 -4.04 -47.72
CA ASP A 649 20.55 -3.55 -47.02
C ASP A 649 20.85 -3.20 -45.56
N TRP A 650 21.54 -4.10 -44.84
CA TRP A 650 21.94 -3.85 -43.45
C TRP A 650 22.89 -2.66 -43.34
N MET A 651 23.85 -2.53 -44.25
CA MET A 651 24.81 -1.42 -44.25
C MET A 651 24.11 -0.08 -44.58
N GLU A 652 23.20 -0.07 -45.55
CA GLU A 652 22.43 1.10 -45.96
C GLU A 652 21.54 1.59 -44.81
N LEU A 653 20.69 0.71 -44.28
CA LEU A 653 19.73 1.08 -43.24
C LEU A 653 20.43 1.49 -41.93
N ALA A 654 21.53 0.81 -41.56
CA ALA A 654 22.32 1.19 -40.40
C ALA A 654 22.96 2.57 -40.57
N SER A 655 23.51 2.87 -41.75
CA SER A 655 24.09 4.19 -42.04
C SER A 655 23.03 5.29 -42.01
N MET A 656 21.82 5.02 -42.54
CA MET A 656 20.69 5.96 -42.48
C MET A 656 20.28 6.26 -41.03
N ALA A 657 20.22 5.24 -40.19
CA ALA A 657 19.85 5.38 -38.78
C ALA A 657 20.95 6.11 -37.98
N GLU A 658 22.23 5.82 -38.20
CA GLU A 658 23.34 6.57 -37.60
C GLU A 658 23.31 8.05 -38.03
N ALA A 659 23.13 8.33 -39.34
CA ALA A 659 23.07 9.68 -39.87
C ALA A 659 21.92 10.52 -39.29
N SER A 660 20.86 9.88 -38.78
CA SER A 660 19.76 10.57 -38.10
C SER A 660 20.13 11.11 -36.71
N GLY A 661 21.25 10.67 -36.13
CA GLY A 661 21.71 11.03 -34.79
C GLY A 661 21.29 10.04 -33.69
N ALA A 662 20.90 8.81 -34.04
CA ALA A 662 20.64 7.77 -33.05
C ALA A 662 21.87 7.52 -32.15
N ASP A 663 21.68 7.35 -30.84
CA ASP A 663 22.80 7.09 -29.93
C ASP A 663 23.35 5.68 -30.09
N ALA A 664 22.51 4.74 -30.52
CA ALA A 664 22.86 3.36 -30.84
C ALA A 664 21.82 2.72 -31.76
N LEU A 665 22.14 1.53 -32.28
CA LEU A 665 21.19 0.69 -33.02
C LEU A 665 20.82 -0.58 -32.26
N GLU A 666 19.59 -1.08 -32.47
CA GLU A 666 19.18 -2.43 -32.06
C GLU A 666 18.81 -3.26 -33.29
N LEU A 667 19.58 -4.31 -33.57
CA LEU A 667 19.36 -5.21 -34.70
C LEU A 667 18.29 -6.23 -34.33
N ASN A 668 17.09 -6.12 -34.92
CA ASN A 668 16.01 -7.06 -34.63
C ASN A 668 16.19 -8.35 -35.44
N LEU A 669 16.81 -9.35 -34.83
CA LEU A 669 17.02 -10.67 -35.42
C LEU A 669 15.99 -11.70 -34.95
N SER A 670 14.88 -11.25 -34.38
CA SER A 670 14.13 -12.10 -33.44
C SER A 670 12.63 -12.12 -33.61
N CYS A 671 12.06 -11.36 -34.55
CA CYS A 671 10.61 -11.36 -34.78
C CYS A 671 10.14 -12.78 -35.18
N PRO A 672 9.28 -13.45 -34.39
CA PRO A 672 8.98 -14.87 -34.59
C PRO A 672 7.89 -15.13 -35.64
N HIS A 673 7.22 -14.09 -36.14
CA HIS A 673 6.04 -14.23 -36.98
C HIS A 673 6.06 -13.27 -38.17
N GLY A 674 5.54 -13.72 -39.32
CA GLY A 674 5.37 -12.95 -40.56
C GLY A 674 6.65 -12.47 -41.27
N MET A 675 7.80 -12.51 -40.60
CA MET A 675 9.09 -12.08 -41.14
C MET A 675 10.03 -13.26 -41.46
N GLY A 676 9.88 -14.40 -40.77
CA GLY A 676 10.66 -15.61 -41.04
C GLY A 676 10.43 -16.18 -42.45
N GLU A 677 9.19 -16.12 -42.93
CA GLU A 677 8.80 -16.51 -44.30
C GLU A 677 9.48 -15.63 -45.37
N ARG A 678 10.00 -14.46 -45.00
CA ARG A 678 10.73 -13.53 -45.85
C ARG A 678 12.25 -13.61 -45.64
N GLY A 679 12.74 -14.62 -44.92
CA GLY A 679 14.17 -14.77 -44.59
C GLY A 679 14.70 -13.67 -43.65
N MET A 680 13.84 -13.09 -42.81
CA MET A 680 14.19 -12.04 -41.84
C MET A 680 13.83 -12.43 -40.41
N GLY A 681 14.29 -11.65 -39.43
CA GLY A 681 13.93 -11.86 -38.02
C GLY A 681 14.40 -13.22 -37.52
N LEU A 682 13.47 -14.02 -36.97
CA LEU A 682 13.75 -15.34 -36.38
C LEU A 682 14.53 -16.28 -37.31
N ALA A 683 14.32 -16.20 -38.63
CA ALA A 683 15.06 -16.99 -39.60
C ALA A 683 16.59 -16.76 -39.53
N CYS A 684 17.02 -15.54 -39.15
CA CYS A 684 18.43 -15.21 -38.96
C CYS A 684 18.89 -15.43 -37.51
N GLY A 685 18.07 -15.04 -36.53
CA GLY A 685 18.49 -15.05 -35.11
C GLY A 685 18.61 -16.42 -34.45
N GLN A 686 18.23 -17.49 -35.14
CA GLN A 686 18.40 -18.87 -34.68
C GLN A 686 19.73 -19.49 -35.13
N ASP A 687 20.44 -18.86 -36.07
CA ASP A 687 21.68 -19.36 -36.64
C ASP A 687 22.87 -18.45 -36.21
N PRO A 688 23.83 -18.97 -35.43
CA PRO A 688 25.01 -18.21 -35.03
C PRO A 688 25.81 -17.62 -36.21
N GLU A 689 25.88 -18.30 -37.35
CA GLU A 689 26.64 -17.82 -38.50
C GLU A 689 26.00 -16.57 -39.12
N LEU A 690 24.68 -16.61 -39.32
CA LEU A 690 23.94 -15.47 -39.88
C LEU A 690 24.03 -14.26 -38.95
N VAL A 691 23.86 -14.46 -37.62
CA VAL A 691 24.00 -13.39 -36.62
C VAL A 691 25.40 -12.77 -36.66
N ARG A 692 26.45 -13.59 -36.71
CA ARG A 692 27.84 -13.09 -36.79
C ARG A 692 28.06 -12.24 -38.03
N ASN A 693 27.56 -12.69 -39.19
CA ASN A 693 27.73 -11.99 -40.46
C ASN A 693 26.97 -10.66 -40.48
N ILE A 694 25.72 -10.64 -40.02
CA ILE A 694 24.93 -9.40 -39.93
C ILE A 694 25.63 -8.38 -39.03
N CYS A 695 26.06 -8.79 -37.83
CA CYS A 695 26.79 -7.90 -36.92
C CYS A 695 28.08 -7.36 -37.56
N ARG A 696 28.81 -8.21 -38.29
CA ARG A 696 30.03 -7.81 -39.01
C ARG A 696 29.74 -6.77 -40.08
N TRP A 697 28.64 -6.91 -40.83
CA TRP A 697 28.24 -5.93 -41.85
C TRP A 697 27.87 -4.59 -41.23
N VAL A 698 27.06 -4.59 -40.17
CA VAL A 698 26.68 -3.37 -39.45
C VAL A 698 27.90 -2.68 -38.85
N ARG A 699 28.78 -3.43 -38.17
CA ARG A 699 30.01 -2.88 -37.57
C ARG A 699 30.91 -2.19 -38.60
N GLN A 700 30.95 -2.69 -39.84
CA GLN A 700 31.71 -2.07 -40.94
C GLN A 700 31.06 -0.79 -41.46
N ALA A 701 29.75 -0.63 -41.32
CA ALA A 701 29.00 0.51 -41.84
C ALA A 701 28.97 1.71 -40.89
N ILE A 702 28.88 1.47 -39.58
CA ILE A 702 28.63 2.53 -38.58
C ILE A 702 29.74 2.60 -37.51
N ARG A 703 29.76 3.71 -36.76
CA ARG A 703 30.65 3.94 -35.61
C ARG A 703 29.93 3.91 -34.26
N ILE A 704 28.67 4.34 -34.19
CA ILE A 704 27.88 4.26 -32.96
C ILE A 704 27.74 2.81 -32.45
N PRO A 705 27.49 2.60 -31.14
CA PRO A 705 27.25 1.28 -30.60
C PRO A 705 26.04 0.59 -31.23
N PHE A 706 26.06 -0.74 -31.31
CA PHE A 706 24.86 -1.50 -31.67
C PHE A 706 24.71 -2.81 -30.90
N PHE A 707 23.45 -3.21 -30.72
CA PHE A 707 23.06 -4.37 -29.93
C PHE A 707 22.26 -5.36 -30.77
N ALA A 708 22.60 -6.64 -30.72
CA ALA A 708 21.80 -7.68 -31.36
C ALA A 708 20.66 -8.11 -30.43
N LYS A 709 19.39 -7.95 -30.86
CA LYS A 709 18.23 -8.44 -30.10
C LYS A 709 18.02 -9.91 -30.37
N LEU A 710 18.10 -10.72 -29.31
CA LEU A 710 18.11 -12.17 -29.37
C LEU A 710 16.73 -12.79 -29.14
N THR A 711 16.48 -13.90 -29.80
CA THR A 711 15.24 -14.68 -29.66
C THR A 711 15.42 -15.69 -28.53
N PRO A 712 14.44 -15.88 -27.64
CA PRO A 712 14.49 -16.96 -26.66
C PRO A 712 14.15 -18.32 -27.30
N ASN A 713 13.72 -18.35 -28.56
CA ASN A 713 13.27 -19.54 -29.28
C ASN A 713 14.44 -20.29 -29.93
N VAL A 714 15.48 -20.56 -29.14
CA VAL A 714 16.71 -21.26 -29.55
C VAL A 714 17.12 -22.23 -28.45
N THR A 715 17.82 -23.30 -28.85
CA THR A 715 18.34 -24.29 -27.90
C THR A 715 19.40 -23.68 -26.98
N ASP A 716 20.37 -22.96 -27.55
CA ASP A 716 21.44 -22.30 -26.82
C ASP A 716 21.58 -20.84 -27.24
N ILE A 717 21.01 -19.94 -26.42
CA ILE A 717 21.09 -18.50 -26.64
C ILE A 717 22.50 -17.94 -26.45
N VAL A 718 23.35 -18.63 -25.68
CA VAL A 718 24.74 -18.20 -25.44
C VAL A 718 25.55 -18.28 -26.73
N SER A 719 25.34 -19.32 -27.55
CA SER A 719 25.98 -19.44 -28.87
C SER A 719 25.67 -18.24 -29.78
N ILE A 720 24.42 -17.77 -29.78
CA ILE A 720 23.97 -16.61 -30.56
C ILE A 720 24.57 -15.31 -30.01
N ALA A 721 24.55 -15.13 -28.68
CA ALA A 721 25.16 -13.96 -28.04
C ALA A 721 26.67 -13.88 -28.32
N ARG A 722 27.37 -15.02 -28.30
CA ARG A 722 28.79 -15.12 -28.64
C ARG A 722 29.03 -14.77 -30.10
N ALA A 723 28.21 -15.28 -31.01
CA ALA A 723 28.30 -14.94 -32.43
C ALA A 723 28.08 -13.44 -32.69
N ALA A 724 27.13 -12.81 -32.01
CA ALA A 724 26.93 -11.36 -32.08
C ALA A 724 28.18 -10.59 -31.62
N LYS A 725 28.76 -10.99 -30.48
CA LYS A 725 30.01 -10.41 -29.96
C LYS A 725 31.18 -10.59 -30.93
N GLU A 726 31.36 -11.79 -31.48
CA GLU A 726 32.39 -12.09 -32.50
C GLU A 726 32.18 -11.31 -33.80
N GLY A 727 30.94 -10.96 -34.13
CA GLY A 727 30.59 -10.10 -35.24
C GLY A 727 30.84 -8.60 -34.97
N GLY A 728 31.19 -8.23 -33.74
CA GLY A 728 31.49 -6.85 -33.35
C GLY A 728 30.32 -6.08 -32.74
N ALA A 729 29.25 -6.75 -32.29
CA ALA A 729 28.22 -6.10 -31.49
C ALA A 729 28.78 -5.61 -30.15
N ASP A 730 28.34 -4.44 -29.71
CA ASP A 730 28.76 -3.82 -28.45
C ASP A 730 27.99 -4.39 -27.23
N GLY A 731 26.95 -5.18 -27.49
CA GLY A 731 26.11 -5.85 -26.50
C GLY A 731 24.96 -6.62 -27.14
N VAL A 732 24.07 -7.14 -26.31
CA VAL A 732 22.87 -7.85 -26.76
C VAL A 732 21.63 -7.43 -25.98
N THR A 733 20.47 -7.46 -26.64
CA THR A 733 19.18 -7.36 -25.97
C THR A 733 18.61 -8.75 -25.75
N ALA A 734 18.38 -9.13 -24.49
CA ALA A 734 17.89 -10.44 -24.08
C ALA A 734 16.58 -10.31 -23.28
N THR A 735 15.42 -10.70 -23.80
CA THR A 735 15.17 -11.35 -25.11
C THR A 735 13.90 -10.82 -25.78
N ASN A 736 13.69 -11.13 -27.06
CA ASN A 736 12.40 -10.94 -27.71
C ASN A 736 11.32 -11.89 -27.11
N THR A 737 10.13 -11.88 -27.67
CA THR A 737 8.97 -12.69 -27.29
C THR A 737 9.18 -14.20 -27.47
N VAL A 738 8.47 -14.99 -26.65
CA VAL A 738 8.45 -16.45 -26.74
C VAL A 738 7.36 -16.87 -27.73
N SER A 739 7.68 -17.73 -28.70
CA SER A 739 6.71 -18.18 -29.70
C SER A 739 5.63 -19.05 -29.06
N GLY A 740 4.37 -18.83 -29.42
CA GLY A 740 3.27 -19.63 -28.88
C GLY A 740 1.91 -19.41 -29.53
N LEU A 741 0.92 -20.13 -29.01
CA LEU A 741 -0.50 -20.00 -29.33
C LEU A 741 -1.26 -19.82 -28.01
N MET A 742 -1.96 -18.70 -27.84
CA MET A 742 -2.51 -18.33 -26.53
C MET A 742 -3.74 -19.15 -26.13
N GLY A 743 -4.54 -19.58 -27.10
CA GLY A 743 -5.68 -20.44 -26.83
C GLY A 743 -6.62 -20.59 -28.03
N LEU A 744 -7.46 -21.60 -27.92
CA LEU A 744 -8.58 -21.87 -28.81
C LEU A 744 -9.89 -21.72 -28.02
N ARG A 745 -10.96 -21.33 -28.71
CA ARG A 745 -12.32 -21.37 -28.19
C ARG A 745 -12.82 -22.82 -28.17
N ALA A 746 -13.95 -23.05 -27.50
CA ALA A 746 -14.57 -24.37 -27.40
C ALA A 746 -14.97 -24.97 -28.77
N ASP A 747 -15.22 -24.12 -29.78
CA ASP A 747 -15.51 -24.55 -31.16
C ASP A 747 -14.25 -24.85 -31.99
N GLY A 748 -13.06 -24.78 -31.39
CA GLY A 748 -11.77 -24.99 -32.04
C GLY A 748 -11.21 -23.73 -32.75
N THR A 749 -11.95 -22.62 -32.81
CA THR A 749 -11.46 -21.40 -33.45
C THR A 749 -10.41 -20.68 -32.58
N PRO A 750 -9.36 -20.09 -33.18
CA PRO A 750 -8.31 -19.44 -32.41
C PRO A 750 -8.72 -18.07 -31.85
N TRP A 751 -7.91 -17.54 -30.95
CA TRP A 751 -7.89 -16.12 -30.64
C TRP A 751 -6.42 -15.66 -30.56
N PRO A 752 -5.99 -14.66 -31.35
CA PRO A 752 -6.76 -13.87 -32.32
C PRO A 752 -7.22 -14.70 -33.54
N ALA A 753 -8.36 -14.31 -34.12
CA ALA A 753 -8.93 -14.89 -35.35
C ALA A 753 -9.08 -13.82 -36.42
N VAL A 754 -8.35 -13.95 -37.53
CA VAL A 754 -8.26 -12.96 -38.61
C VAL A 754 -9.10 -13.40 -39.82
N GLY A 755 -9.87 -12.46 -40.36
CA GLY A 755 -10.71 -12.64 -41.56
C GLY A 755 -11.89 -13.60 -41.38
N ALA A 756 -12.70 -13.76 -42.44
CA ALA A 756 -13.88 -14.63 -42.44
C ALA A 756 -13.56 -16.10 -42.13
N GLY A 757 -12.36 -16.55 -42.55
CA GLY A 757 -11.86 -17.90 -42.27
C GLY A 757 -11.38 -18.11 -40.82
N LYS A 758 -11.45 -17.09 -39.96
CA LYS A 758 -11.03 -17.13 -38.54
C LYS A 758 -9.62 -17.72 -38.34
N ARG A 759 -8.68 -17.35 -39.22
CA ARG A 759 -7.33 -17.93 -39.24
C ARG A 759 -6.44 -17.29 -38.18
N THR A 760 -5.36 -17.98 -37.81
CA THR A 760 -4.31 -17.42 -36.96
C THR A 760 -2.95 -17.95 -37.38
N THR A 761 -1.89 -17.42 -36.79
CA THR A 761 -0.52 -17.95 -36.85
C THR A 761 0.08 -17.92 -35.44
N TYR A 762 1.23 -18.55 -35.24
CA TYR A 762 1.95 -18.43 -33.97
C TYR A 762 2.34 -16.98 -33.72
N GLY A 763 2.15 -16.53 -32.48
CA GLY A 763 2.47 -15.18 -32.06
C GLY A 763 3.59 -15.15 -31.01
N GLY A 764 4.03 -13.94 -30.70
CA GLY A 764 4.96 -13.68 -29.62
C GLY A 764 4.26 -13.44 -28.28
N VAL A 765 4.52 -14.29 -27.30
CA VAL A 765 4.12 -14.12 -25.90
C VAL A 765 5.07 -13.15 -25.21
N SER A 766 4.50 -12.16 -24.51
CA SER A 766 5.21 -11.16 -23.71
C SER A 766 4.63 -11.10 -22.28
N GLY A 767 5.20 -10.28 -21.41
CA GLY A 767 4.72 -10.05 -20.05
C GLY A 767 5.38 -10.92 -18.99
N THR A 768 4.81 -10.91 -17.77
CA THR A 768 5.41 -11.56 -16.59
C THR A 768 5.52 -13.08 -16.75
N ALA A 769 4.65 -13.70 -17.55
CA ALA A 769 4.69 -15.14 -17.84
C ALA A 769 6.02 -15.59 -18.48
N ILE A 770 6.72 -14.71 -19.21
CA ILE A 770 8.00 -15.05 -19.85
C ILE A 770 9.23 -14.57 -19.05
N ARG A 771 9.03 -13.88 -17.91
CA ARG A 771 10.12 -13.39 -17.06
C ARG A 771 11.11 -14.50 -16.66
N PRO A 772 10.68 -15.72 -16.27
CA PRO A 772 11.64 -16.79 -15.93
C PRO A 772 12.56 -17.17 -17.09
N ILE A 773 12.05 -17.15 -18.33
CA ILE A 773 12.82 -17.44 -19.55
C ILE A 773 13.84 -16.32 -19.81
N ALA A 774 13.42 -15.07 -19.67
CA ALA A 774 14.29 -13.90 -19.83
C ALA A 774 15.39 -13.83 -18.76
N LEU A 775 15.07 -14.09 -17.48
CA LEU A 775 16.06 -14.16 -16.39
C LEU A 775 17.10 -15.26 -16.66
N ARG A 776 16.67 -16.44 -17.11
CA ARG A 776 17.58 -17.52 -17.52
C ARG A 776 18.51 -17.08 -18.65
N ALA A 777 17.97 -16.41 -19.67
CA ALA A 777 18.75 -15.93 -20.80
C ALA A 777 19.82 -14.91 -20.37
N VAL A 778 19.42 -13.89 -19.60
CA VAL A 778 20.33 -12.84 -19.11
C VAL A 778 21.44 -13.44 -18.25
N THR A 779 21.10 -14.28 -17.27
CA THR A 779 22.09 -14.91 -16.39
C THR A 779 23.04 -15.84 -17.15
N SER A 780 22.54 -16.63 -18.11
CA SER A 780 23.39 -17.53 -18.91
C SER A 780 24.37 -16.76 -19.78
N ILE A 781 23.92 -15.68 -20.42
CA ILE A 781 24.79 -14.81 -21.24
C ILE A 781 25.82 -14.12 -20.35
N ALA A 782 25.40 -13.54 -19.22
CA ALA A 782 26.29 -12.81 -18.32
C ALA A 782 27.41 -13.70 -17.73
N ARG A 783 27.09 -14.97 -17.41
CA ARG A 783 28.09 -15.95 -16.96
C ARG A 783 29.05 -16.35 -18.07
N ALA A 784 28.55 -16.57 -19.28
CA ALA A 784 29.36 -17.05 -20.40
C ALA A 784 30.20 -15.95 -21.05
N LEU A 785 29.75 -14.69 -20.99
CA LEU A 785 30.41 -13.52 -21.56
C LEU A 785 30.51 -12.40 -20.50
N PRO A 786 31.35 -12.56 -19.46
CA PRO A 786 31.48 -11.57 -18.40
C PRO A 786 31.83 -10.17 -18.94
N GLY A 787 31.13 -9.15 -18.42
CA GLY A 787 31.31 -7.75 -18.82
C GLY A 787 30.72 -7.39 -20.19
N PHE A 788 30.13 -8.34 -20.94
CA PHE A 788 29.44 -8.02 -22.19
C PHE A 788 28.10 -7.33 -21.89
N PRO A 789 27.85 -6.12 -22.43
CA PRO A 789 26.63 -5.37 -22.15
C PRO A 789 25.34 -6.12 -22.51
N ILE A 790 24.38 -6.11 -21.58
CA ILE A 790 23.07 -6.75 -21.76
C ILE A 790 21.95 -5.74 -21.46
N LEU A 791 21.06 -5.55 -22.43
CA LEU A 791 19.78 -4.87 -22.28
C LEU A 791 18.71 -5.93 -21.99
N ALA A 792 18.18 -5.96 -20.78
CA ALA A 792 17.18 -6.96 -20.42
C ALA A 792 15.79 -6.58 -20.95
N THR A 793 15.03 -7.56 -21.43
CA THR A 793 13.60 -7.42 -21.68
C THR A 793 12.86 -8.73 -21.56
N GLY A 794 11.66 -8.70 -20.99
CA GLY A 794 10.86 -9.89 -20.69
C GLY A 794 10.22 -9.83 -19.32
N GLY A 795 9.04 -9.23 -19.24
CA GLY A 795 8.22 -9.24 -18.02
C GLY A 795 8.73 -8.35 -16.88
N ILE A 796 9.57 -7.34 -17.15
CA ILE A 796 9.89 -6.28 -16.18
C ILE A 796 8.65 -5.39 -16.01
N ASP A 797 8.19 -5.24 -14.76
CA ASP A 797 6.95 -4.52 -14.43
C ASP A 797 7.05 -3.65 -13.17
N SER A 798 8.22 -3.59 -12.54
CA SER A 798 8.44 -2.96 -11.24
C SER A 798 9.92 -2.69 -11.02
N ALA A 799 10.25 -1.83 -10.04
CA ALA A 799 11.63 -1.65 -9.60
C ALA A 799 12.24 -2.94 -9.03
N GLU A 800 11.46 -3.75 -8.28
CA GLU A 800 11.90 -5.03 -7.72
C GLU A 800 12.29 -6.01 -8.84
N SER A 801 11.42 -6.20 -9.83
CA SER A 801 11.74 -7.06 -10.98
C SER A 801 12.88 -6.50 -11.84
N GLY A 802 12.96 -5.18 -12.00
CA GLY A 802 14.10 -4.53 -12.66
C GLY A 802 15.43 -4.82 -11.97
N LEU A 803 15.47 -4.71 -10.64
CA LEU A 803 16.64 -5.02 -9.84
C LEU A 803 17.05 -6.50 -9.94
N GLN A 804 16.11 -7.44 -10.11
CA GLN A 804 16.43 -8.84 -10.40
C GLN A 804 17.24 -9.00 -11.69
N PHE A 805 16.89 -8.26 -12.75
CA PHE A 805 17.63 -8.28 -14.01
C PHE A 805 19.00 -7.61 -13.90
N LEU A 806 19.11 -6.51 -13.14
CA LEU A 806 20.41 -5.91 -12.83
C LEU A 806 21.32 -6.91 -12.11
N HIS A 807 20.85 -7.53 -11.03
CA HIS A 807 21.61 -8.58 -10.33
C HIS A 807 21.92 -9.79 -11.21
N SER A 808 21.13 -10.05 -12.25
CA SER A 808 21.35 -11.12 -13.22
C SER A 808 22.43 -10.80 -14.26
N GLY A 809 22.90 -9.55 -14.33
CA GLY A 809 23.97 -9.11 -15.22
C GLY A 809 23.56 -8.12 -16.30
N ALA A 810 22.30 -7.68 -16.36
CA ALA A 810 21.89 -6.61 -17.26
C ALA A 810 22.30 -5.23 -16.73
N SER A 811 22.52 -4.28 -17.64
CA SER A 811 22.84 -2.90 -17.29
C SER A 811 21.63 -1.97 -17.42
N VAL A 812 20.76 -2.23 -18.39
CA VAL A 812 19.53 -1.46 -18.64
C VAL A 812 18.34 -2.38 -18.92
N LEU A 813 17.13 -1.83 -18.78
CA LEU A 813 15.88 -2.56 -18.60
C LEU A 813 14.81 -2.04 -19.58
N GLN A 814 14.48 -2.81 -20.62
CA GLN A 814 13.43 -2.44 -21.57
C GLN A 814 12.05 -2.98 -21.16
N VAL A 815 11.04 -2.13 -21.23
CA VAL A 815 9.67 -2.39 -20.79
C VAL A 815 8.69 -2.27 -21.96
N CYS A 816 7.72 -3.20 -22.03
CA CYS A 816 6.61 -3.17 -22.98
C CYS A 816 5.28 -3.48 -22.29
N SER A 817 5.09 -4.74 -21.88
CA SER A 817 3.79 -5.24 -21.41
C SER A 817 3.26 -4.54 -20.16
N ALA A 818 4.15 -4.05 -19.30
CA ALA A 818 3.74 -3.28 -18.12
C ALA A 818 3.11 -1.93 -18.51
N VAL A 819 3.66 -1.26 -19.53
CA VAL A 819 3.06 -0.05 -20.11
C VAL A 819 1.76 -0.38 -20.85
N GLN A 820 1.67 -1.52 -21.53
CA GLN A 820 0.40 -1.96 -22.16
C GLN A 820 -0.70 -2.26 -21.12
N ASN A 821 -0.33 -2.76 -19.95
CA ASN A 821 -1.24 -2.96 -18.82
C ASN A 821 -1.64 -1.64 -18.14
N GLN A 822 -0.91 -0.55 -18.40
CA GLN A 822 -1.04 0.71 -17.69
C GLN A 822 -0.79 1.90 -18.66
N ASP A 823 0.23 2.70 -18.40
CA ASP A 823 0.59 3.90 -19.16
C ASP A 823 2.04 4.33 -18.83
N PHE A 824 2.50 5.44 -19.41
CA PHE A 824 3.90 5.88 -19.27
C PHE A 824 4.29 6.33 -17.86
N THR A 825 3.34 6.63 -16.96
CA THR A 825 3.63 7.16 -15.61
C THR A 825 4.28 6.14 -14.68
N VAL A 826 4.24 4.84 -15.03
CA VAL A 826 4.92 3.78 -14.27
C VAL A 826 6.43 4.00 -14.10
N ILE A 827 7.04 4.86 -14.92
CA ILE A 827 8.45 5.25 -14.75
C ILE A 827 8.73 5.95 -13.42
N GLU A 828 7.79 6.74 -12.91
CA GLU A 828 7.95 7.41 -11.61
C GLU A 828 8.02 6.36 -10.49
N ASP A 829 7.14 5.36 -10.56
CA ASP A 829 7.16 4.20 -9.67
C ASP A 829 8.48 3.42 -9.77
N TYR A 830 8.96 3.17 -10.99
CA TYR A 830 10.19 2.41 -11.18
C TYR A 830 11.42 3.14 -10.64
N CYS A 831 11.51 4.45 -10.86
CA CYS A 831 12.63 5.26 -10.38
C CYS A 831 12.61 5.40 -8.86
N THR A 832 11.47 5.75 -8.26
CA THR A 832 11.36 5.88 -6.79
C THR A 832 11.56 4.54 -6.09
N GLY A 833 11.02 3.46 -6.65
CA GLY A 833 11.20 2.11 -6.12
C GLY A 833 12.65 1.63 -6.18
N LEU A 834 13.37 1.92 -7.27
CA LEU A 834 14.77 1.53 -7.39
C LEU A 834 15.66 2.31 -6.43
N ARG A 835 15.42 3.62 -6.29
CA ARG A 835 16.11 4.46 -5.30
C ARG A 835 15.93 3.92 -3.88
N ALA A 836 14.69 3.58 -3.51
CA ALA A 836 14.40 3.02 -2.19
C ALA A 836 15.09 1.67 -1.96
N LEU A 837 15.06 0.77 -2.95
CA LEU A 837 15.74 -0.53 -2.84
C LEU A 837 17.26 -0.41 -2.65
N LEU A 838 17.89 0.58 -3.30
CA LEU A 838 19.32 0.85 -3.11
C LEU A 838 19.60 1.52 -1.76
N TYR A 839 18.78 2.51 -1.38
CA TYR A 839 18.92 3.23 -0.10
C TYR A 839 18.81 2.29 1.10
N LEU A 840 17.77 1.45 1.12
CA LEU A 840 17.50 0.55 2.26
C LEU A 840 18.61 -0.48 2.48
N ARG A 841 19.36 -0.85 1.43
CA ARG A 841 20.53 -1.72 1.57
C ARG A 841 21.64 -1.10 2.43
N ALA A 842 21.68 0.22 2.52
CA ALA A 842 22.64 0.96 3.32
C ALA A 842 22.19 1.16 4.78
N ILE A 843 20.97 0.76 5.13
CA ILE A 843 20.42 0.82 6.50
C ILE A 843 20.64 -0.53 7.18
N GLU A 844 21.35 -0.55 8.30
CA GLU A 844 21.71 -1.79 8.98
C GLU A 844 20.55 -2.37 9.80
N GLU A 845 19.77 -1.50 10.43
CA GLU A 845 18.62 -1.84 11.28
C GLU A 845 17.48 -2.52 10.51
N LEU A 846 17.49 -2.41 9.18
CA LEU A 846 16.50 -3.00 8.27
C LEU A 846 17.06 -4.21 7.50
N GLY A 847 18.17 -4.79 7.96
CA GLY A 847 18.87 -5.89 7.27
C GLY A 847 18.07 -7.19 7.13
N ASP A 848 16.99 -7.37 7.90
CA ASP A 848 16.08 -8.53 7.83
C ASP A 848 14.87 -8.30 6.90
N TRP A 849 14.78 -7.13 6.25
CA TRP A 849 13.75 -6.83 5.25
C TRP A 849 14.10 -7.44 3.88
N ASP A 850 13.07 -7.84 3.14
CA ASP A 850 13.22 -8.23 1.73
C ASP A 850 12.88 -7.04 0.83
N GLY A 851 13.91 -6.27 0.48
CA GLY A 851 13.75 -5.03 -0.28
C GLY A 851 12.98 -3.98 0.53
N GLN A 852 11.74 -3.69 0.13
CA GLN A 852 10.86 -2.77 0.86
C GLN A 852 9.87 -3.49 1.80
N SER A 853 9.84 -4.82 1.79
CA SER A 853 8.92 -5.62 2.59
C SER A 853 9.48 -5.86 4.00
N PRO A 854 8.81 -5.39 5.07
CA PRO A 854 9.20 -5.73 6.43
C PRO A 854 9.16 -7.23 6.70
N ALA A 855 9.99 -7.71 7.62
CA ALA A 855 9.88 -9.08 8.13
C ALA A 855 8.44 -9.36 8.58
N THR A 856 7.81 -10.39 8.00
CA THR A 856 6.37 -10.61 8.18
C THR A 856 6.03 -10.93 9.64
N PRO A 857 5.29 -10.06 10.36
CA PRO A 857 4.92 -10.34 11.73
C PRO A 857 3.79 -11.38 11.78
N ARG A 858 3.69 -12.10 12.90
CA ARG A 858 2.52 -12.95 13.17
C ARG A 858 1.25 -12.11 13.17
N HIS A 859 0.35 -12.40 12.23
CA HIS A 859 -0.86 -11.62 12.06
C HIS A 859 -2.10 -12.47 11.77
N GLN A 860 -3.28 -11.96 12.10
CA GLN A 860 -4.57 -12.43 11.60
C GLN A 860 -5.31 -11.26 10.97
N LYS A 861 -5.75 -11.43 9.71
CA LYS A 861 -6.33 -10.35 8.89
C LYS A 861 -5.44 -9.09 8.80
N GLY A 862 -4.11 -9.25 8.85
CA GLY A 862 -3.17 -8.12 8.82
C GLY A 862 -2.92 -7.45 10.18
N LYS A 863 -3.69 -7.80 11.21
CA LYS A 863 -3.51 -7.27 12.57
C LYS A 863 -2.56 -8.15 13.37
N PRO A 864 -1.62 -7.60 14.15
CA PRO A 864 -0.69 -8.37 14.96
C PRO A 864 -1.40 -9.33 15.91
N VAL A 865 -0.91 -10.57 16.04
CA VAL A 865 -1.44 -11.53 17.02
C VAL A 865 -0.90 -11.17 18.42
N PRO A 866 -1.75 -11.04 19.44
CA PRO A 866 -1.31 -10.76 20.81
C PRO A 866 -0.33 -11.82 21.32
N ARG A 867 0.85 -11.40 21.78
CA ARG A 867 1.85 -12.28 22.40
C ARG A 867 1.54 -12.50 23.88
N ILE A 868 0.45 -13.23 24.15
CA ILE A 868 0.00 -13.57 25.50
C ILE A 868 0.45 -15.00 25.83
N ALA A 869 1.12 -15.21 26.96
CA ALA A 869 1.65 -16.52 27.35
C ALA A 869 0.57 -17.60 27.42
N GLU A 870 -0.64 -17.23 27.82
CA GLU A 870 -1.81 -18.11 27.86
C GLU A 870 -2.41 -18.44 26.47
N LEU A 871 -1.99 -17.77 25.39
CA LEU A 871 -2.40 -18.09 24.02
C LEU A 871 -1.36 -18.93 23.27
N VAL A 872 -0.08 -18.62 23.45
CA VAL A 872 1.01 -19.22 22.68
C VAL A 872 1.05 -20.75 22.90
N GLY A 873 0.92 -21.51 21.82
CA GLY A 873 0.98 -22.98 21.84
C GLY A 873 -0.28 -23.69 22.36
N LYS A 874 -1.39 -22.97 22.65
CA LYS A 874 -2.66 -23.57 23.11
C LYS A 874 -3.55 -24.14 22.01
N LYS A 875 -3.15 -24.05 20.74
CA LYS A 875 -3.89 -24.59 19.58
C LYS A 875 -5.33 -24.10 19.50
N LEU A 876 -5.54 -22.81 19.72
CA LEU A 876 -6.85 -22.17 19.64
C LEU A 876 -7.01 -21.49 18.27
N PRO A 877 -7.65 -22.10 17.27
CA PRO A 877 -7.87 -21.43 15.99
C PRO A 877 -8.93 -20.32 16.11
N SER A 878 -8.94 -19.40 15.15
CA SER A 878 -9.86 -18.24 15.14
C SER A 878 -11.26 -18.59 14.62
N PHE A 879 -11.93 -19.60 15.20
CA PHE A 879 -13.33 -19.95 14.94
C PHE A 879 -13.98 -20.73 16.09
N GLY A 880 -15.32 -20.72 16.12
CA GLY A 880 -16.14 -21.53 17.02
C GLY A 880 -15.82 -21.31 18.51
N PRO A 881 -15.87 -22.36 19.35
CA PRO A 881 -15.61 -22.24 20.79
C PRO A 881 -14.18 -21.82 21.11
N TYR A 882 -13.23 -22.10 20.21
CA TYR A 882 -11.84 -21.70 20.37
C TYR A 882 -11.67 -20.19 20.29
N LEU A 883 -12.41 -19.53 19.40
CA LEU A 883 -12.42 -18.08 19.30
C LEU A 883 -12.98 -17.43 20.56
N GLU A 884 -14.06 -17.98 21.14
CA GLU A 884 -14.62 -17.52 22.42
C GLU A 884 -13.58 -17.63 23.54
N GLN A 885 -12.85 -18.75 23.61
CA GLN A 885 -11.76 -18.92 24.57
C GLN A 885 -10.62 -17.93 24.36
N ARG A 886 -10.21 -17.66 23.11
CA ARG A 886 -9.19 -16.63 22.80
C ARG A 886 -9.65 -15.25 23.28
N LYS A 887 -10.88 -14.86 22.96
CA LYS A 887 -11.44 -13.57 23.39
C LYS A 887 -11.47 -13.44 24.91
N LYS A 888 -11.87 -14.50 25.61
CA LYS A 888 -11.85 -14.54 27.08
C LYS A 888 -10.43 -14.31 27.64
N ILE A 889 -9.43 -15.02 27.12
CA ILE A 889 -8.03 -14.86 27.54
C ILE A 889 -7.52 -13.44 27.26
N ILE A 890 -7.84 -12.88 26.10
CA ILE A 890 -7.46 -11.50 25.75
C ILE A 890 -8.11 -10.51 26.73
N ALA A 891 -9.41 -10.63 26.98
CA ALA A 891 -10.12 -9.77 27.92
C ALA A 891 -9.52 -9.84 29.33
N GLU A 892 -9.22 -11.05 29.83
CA GLU A 892 -8.55 -11.25 31.11
C GLU A 892 -7.14 -10.61 31.13
N SER A 893 -6.39 -10.71 30.04
CA SER A 893 -5.07 -10.07 29.91
C SER A 893 -5.14 -8.54 29.91
N LYS A 894 -6.18 -7.94 29.34
CA LYS A 894 -6.34 -6.47 29.33
C LYS A 894 -6.68 -5.91 30.71
N LEU A 895 -7.28 -6.71 31.58
CA LEU A 895 -7.61 -6.32 32.96
C LEU A 895 -6.44 -6.48 33.93
N LYS A 896 -5.40 -7.24 33.58
CA LYS A 896 -4.21 -7.36 34.43
C LYS A 896 -3.48 -6.01 34.51
N PRO A 897 -2.98 -5.61 35.71
CA PRO A 897 -2.19 -4.39 35.83
C PRO A 897 -0.91 -4.53 35.00
N LYS A 898 -0.68 -3.62 34.06
CA LYS A 898 0.58 -3.54 33.32
C LYS A 898 1.71 -3.13 34.28
N GLY A 899 2.89 -3.73 34.11
CA GLY A 899 4.10 -3.38 34.86
C GLY A 899 4.50 -1.90 34.69
N GLU A 900 5.30 -1.39 35.62
CA GLU A 900 5.61 0.04 35.76
C GLU A 900 6.39 0.66 34.57
N ASP A 901 7.04 -0.15 33.72
CA ASP A 901 7.98 0.32 32.68
C ASP A 901 7.36 0.75 31.33
N GLU A 902 6.14 0.33 30.96
CA GLU A 902 5.63 0.52 29.58
C GLU A 902 4.91 1.86 29.31
N ALA A 903 4.50 2.61 30.33
CA ALA A 903 3.46 3.65 30.17
C ALA A 903 3.95 5.10 30.02
N CYS A 904 5.24 5.39 30.29
CA CYS A 904 5.70 6.76 30.53
C CYS A 904 6.97 7.19 29.79
N GLN A 905 7.44 6.43 28.79
CA GLN A 905 8.58 6.87 27.98
C GLN A 905 8.10 7.79 26.84
N PRO A 906 8.72 8.98 26.66
CA PRO A 906 8.47 9.81 25.49
C PRO A 906 8.77 8.99 24.22
N LEU A 907 7.88 9.04 23.23
CA LEU A 907 8.10 8.42 21.93
C LEU A 907 9.15 9.23 21.15
N GLN A 908 10.43 9.07 21.51
CA GLN A 908 11.52 9.59 20.69
C GLN A 908 11.69 8.68 19.48
N ARG A 909 11.34 9.20 18.30
CA ARG A 909 11.52 8.45 17.06
C ARG A 909 13.00 8.45 16.68
N GLN A 910 13.58 7.26 16.63
CA GLN A 910 14.92 7.07 16.08
C GLN A 910 14.85 7.23 14.56
N ARG A 911 15.73 8.06 13.99
CA ARG A 911 15.91 8.19 12.54
C ARG A 911 17.04 7.26 12.12
N PHE A 912 16.82 6.48 11.06
CA PHE A 912 17.88 5.64 10.50
C PHE A 912 18.65 6.41 9.44
N ALA A 913 19.96 6.28 9.48
CA ALA A 913 20.88 6.88 8.52
C ALA A 913 21.73 5.78 7.86
N PRO A 914 22.18 5.96 6.61
CA PRO A 914 23.07 5.01 5.97
C PRO A 914 24.34 4.77 6.80
N THR A 915 24.60 3.52 7.18
CA THR A 915 25.85 3.13 7.88
C THR A 915 26.99 2.82 6.91
N LYS A 916 26.67 2.68 5.62
CA LYS A 916 27.59 2.44 4.51
C LYS A 916 27.15 3.22 3.26
N PRO A 917 28.02 3.39 2.24
CA PRO A 917 27.63 4.05 1.00
C PRO A 917 26.43 3.38 0.34
N VAL A 918 25.48 4.18 -0.15
CA VAL A 918 24.36 3.69 -0.95
C VAL A 918 24.91 3.10 -2.27
N PRO A 919 24.60 1.83 -2.62
CA PRO A 919 25.12 1.21 -3.83
C PRO A 919 24.62 1.94 -5.08
N ALA A 920 25.51 2.17 -6.05
CA ALA A 920 25.12 2.60 -7.39
C ALA A 920 24.68 1.39 -8.23
N ILE A 921 24.10 1.65 -9.41
CA ILE A 921 23.67 0.57 -10.33
C ILE A 921 24.83 -0.36 -10.69
N LYS A 922 26.00 0.20 -11.00
CA LYS A 922 27.21 -0.59 -11.32
C LYS A 922 27.61 -1.58 -10.22
N ASP A 923 27.30 -1.27 -8.95
CA ASP A 923 27.70 -2.09 -7.80
C ASP A 923 26.79 -3.29 -7.61
N VAL A 924 25.58 -3.28 -8.20
CA VAL A 924 24.60 -4.38 -8.09
C VAL A 924 24.55 -5.26 -9.34
N ILE A 925 25.09 -4.82 -10.48
CA ILE A 925 25.09 -5.62 -11.71
C ILE A 925 25.79 -6.96 -11.47
N GLY A 926 25.12 -8.07 -11.81
CA GLY A 926 25.71 -9.42 -11.78
C GLY A 926 25.90 -10.03 -10.37
N ARG A 927 25.44 -9.39 -9.30
CA ARG A 927 25.63 -9.90 -7.92
C ARG A 927 25.01 -11.28 -7.66
N THR A 928 23.98 -11.68 -8.41
CA THR A 928 23.33 -12.99 -8.24
C THR A 928 24.12 -14.12 -8.90
N LEU A 929 25.03 -13.81 -9.83
CA LEU A 929 25.72 -14.84 -10.63
C LEU A 929 26.56 -15.81 -9.78
N GLN A 930 27.08 -15.36 -8.62
CA GLN A 930 27.84 -16.20 -7.70
C GLN A 930 27.02 -17.34 -7.07
N TYR A 931 25.69 -17.21 -7.02
CA TYR A 931 24.79 -18.22 -6.46
C TYR A 931 24.27 -19.20 -7.52
N LEU A 932 24.66 -19.02 -8.79
CA LEU A 932 24.23 -19.87 -9.90
C LEU A 932 25.32 -20.86 -10.27
N GLY A 933 25.05 -22.14 -10.06
CA GLY A 933 25.94 -23.26 -10.38
C GLY A 933 25.26 -24.32 -11.25
N THR A 934 25.96 -25.42 -11.41
CA THR A 934 25.39 -26.70 -11.83
C THR A 934 24.62 -27.33 -10.66
N PHE A 935 23.82 -28.36 -10.92
CA PHE A 935 23.17 -29.11 -9.84
C PHE A 935 24.20 -29.75 -8.88
N GLY A 936 25.38 -30.14 -9.38
CA GLY A 936 26.44 -30.73 -8.56
C GLY A 936 27.09 -29.78 -7.56
N ASP A 937 26.90 -28.46 -7.74
CA ASP A 937 27.40 -27.44 -6.81
C ASP A 937 26.45 -27.22 -5.62
N LEU A 938 25.24 -27.81 -5.64
CA LEU A 938 24.25 -27.66 -4.58
C LEU A 938 24.46 -28.73 -3.50
N SER A 939 24.50 -28.31 -2.24
CA SER A 939 24.63 -29.24 -1.10
C SER A 939 23.39 -30.13 -0.99
N ILE A 940 23.61 -31.44 -1.08
CA ILE A 940 22.58 -32.44 -0.76
C ILE A 940 22.53 -32.75 0.74
N GLU A 941 23.51 -32.30 1.52
CA GLU A 941 23.60 -32.52 2.96
C GLU A 941 22.82 -31.47 3.76
N GLU A 942 22.74 -30.22 3.25
CA GLU A 942 22.04 -29.10 3.88
C GLU A 942 20.54 -29.11 3.57
N GLN A 943 19.84 -30.13 4.05
CA GLN A 943 18.40 -30.29 3.88
C GLN A 943 17.60 -29.35 4.80
N VAL A 944 16.39 -28.98 4.36
CA VAL A 944 15.46 -28.12 5.10
C VAL A 944 14.10 -28.79 5.29
N VAL A 945 13.36 -28.42 6.34
CA VAL A 945 12.00 -28.93 6.60
C VAL A 945 11.02 -27.78 6.75
N ALA A 946 9.76 -28.05 6.40
CA ALA A 946 8.72 -27.03 6.40
C ALA A 946 8.07 -26.91 7.79
N LEU A 947 8.07 -25.71 8.38
CA LEU A 947 7.41 -25.40 9.66
C LEU A 947 6.24 -24.43 9.47
N ILE A 948 5.10 -24.72 10.11
CA ILE A 948 3.88 -23.89 10.05
C ILE A 948 3.77 -23.05 11.31
N ASP A 949 3.53 -21.75 11.15
CA ASP A 949 3.09 -20.89 12.24
C ASP A 949 1.56 -21.02 12.44
N GLU A 950 1.15 -21.66 13.54
CA GLU A 950 -0.27 -21.91 13.83
C GLU A 950 -1.07 -20.60 14.02
N ASP A 951 -0.44 -19.54 14.53
CA ASP A 951 -1.10 -18.26 14.79
C ASP A 951 -1.39 -17.48 13.49
N MET A 952 -0.66 -17.76 12.41
CA MET A 952 -0.92 -17.19 11.08
C MET A 952 -1.83 -18.07 10.21
N CYS A 953 -2.03 -19.33 10.60
CA CYS A 953 -2.79 -20.28 9.81
C CYS A 953 -4.28 -19.89 9.72
N ILE A 954 -4.87 -20.06 8.53
CA ILE A 954 -6.31 -19.84 8.29
C ILE A 954 -7.09 -21.15 8.13
N ASN A 955 -6.45 -22.29 8.42
CA ASN A 955 -7.05 -23.62 8.46
C ASN A 955 -7.67 -24.09 7.13
N CYS A 956 -7.08 -23.74 5.98
CA CYS A 956 -7.61 -24.10 4.66
C CYS A 956 -7.32 -25.55 4.23
N GLY A 957 -6.35 -26.23 4.86
CA GLY A 957 -5.97 -27.60 4.52
C GLY A 957 -5.20 -27.76 3.20
N LYS A 958 -4.81 -26.69 2.51
CA LYS A 958 -4.14 -26.79 1.20
C LYS A 958 -2.78 -27.48 1.26
N CYS A 959 -1.93 -27.17 2.22
CA CYS A 959 -0.68 -27.92 2.44
C CYS A 959 -0.88 -29.40 2.61
N TYR A 960 -1.92 -29.78 3.37
CA TYR A 960 -2.28 -31.17 3.59
C TYR A 960 -2.67 -31.84 2.28
N MET A 961 -3.59 -31.24 1.50
CA MET A 961 -4.00 -31.78 0.19
C MET A 961 -2.83 -31.91 -0.79
N THR A 962 -1.99 -30.87 -0.90
CA THR A 962 -0.84 -30.89 -1.81
C THR A 962 0.23 -31.90 -1.38
N CYS A 963 0.50 -32.03 -0.08
CA CYS A 963 1.45 -33.03 0.41
C CYS A 963 0.93 -34.46 0.20
N ASN A 964 -0.38 -34.66 0.20
CA ASN A 964 -0.98 -35.97 0.00
C ASN A 964 -1.00 -36.39 -1.46
N ASP A 965 -1.49 -35.53 -2.34
CA ASP A 965 -1.74 -35.88 -3.74
C ASP A 965 -0.57 -35.50 -4.67
N SER A 966 0.44 -34.81 -4.14
CA SER A 966 1.61 -34.34 -4.91
C SER A 966 2.92 -34.36 -4.10
N GLY A 967 2.94 -35.09 -2.98
CA GLY A 967 4.08 -35.17 -2.08
C GLY A 967 4.18 -36.52 -1.37
N TYR A 968 4.46 -36.47 -0.06
CA TYR A 968 4.91 -37.62 0.74
C TYR A 968 4.04 -37.91 1.97
N GLN A 969 2.80 -37.39 2.02
CA GLN A 969 1.83 -37.69 3.09
C GLN A 969 2.39 -37.41 4.50
N MET A 970 3.14 -36.31 4.66
CA MET A 970 3.84 -35.95 5.91
C MET A 970 3.09 -34.93 6.79
N ALA A 971 2.05 -34.28 6.24
CA ALA A 971 1.24 -33.34 6.98
C ALA A 971 0.05 -34.07 7.62
N CYS A 972 -0.12 -33.93 8.94
CA CYS A 972 -1.32 -34.42 9.63
C CYS A 972 -2.33 -33.28 9.81
N LEU A 973 -3.56 -33.48 9.36
CA LEU A 973 -4.68 -32.61 9.71
C LEU A 973 -5.42 -33.22 10.92
N ALA A 974 -5.33 -32.60 12.09
CA ALA A 974 -5.96 -33.14 13.29
C ALA A 974 -7.50 -33.05 13.19
N ALA A 975 -8.17 -34.20 13.09
CA ALA A 975 -9.63 -34.30 13.18
C ALA A 975 -10.16 -33.89 14.57
N GLY A 976 -9.31 -33.92 15.61
CA GLY A 976 -9.66 -33.65 17.02
C GLY A 976 -9.81 -32.18 17.41
N VAL A 977 -9.07 -31.27 16.77
CA VAL A 977 -9.38 -29.81 16.81
C VAL A 977 -10.70 -29.53 16.07
N LEU A 978 -11.28 -30.56 15.44
CA LEU A 978 -12.56 -30.57 14.73
C LEU A 978 -13.62 -31.51 15.33
N ARG A 979 -13.35 -32.15 16.48
CA ARG A 979 -14.26 -32.96 17.33
C ARG A 979 -13.41 -33.67 18.40
N GLU A 980 -13.41 -33.23 19.67
CA GLU A 980 -12.69 -33.95 20.73
C GLU A 980 -13.30 -35.33 21.04
N ARG A 981 -12.47 -36.40 21.05
CA ARG A 981 -11.87 -37.01 22.26
C ARG A 981 -10.91 -38.16 21.85
N ASP A 982 -9.81 -38.24 22.59
CA ASP A 982 -8.91 -39.41 22.76
C ASP A 982 -8.09 -39.95 21.57
N ILE A 983 -7.20 -39.14 20.98
CA ILE A 983 -5.89 -39.61 20.47
C ILE A 983 -4.87 -38.47 20.66
N TRP A 984 -4.25 -38.37 21.83
CA TRP A 984 -3.29 -37.31 22.15
C TRP A 984 -1.91 -37.87 22.49
N ARG A 985 -1.23 -38.37 21.47
CA ARG A 985 0.24 -38.30 21.33
C ARG A 985 0.53 -38.02 19.85
N GLU A 986 1.34 -36.99 19.58
CA GLU A 986 1.87 -36.63 18.26
C GLU A 986 0.96 -35.87 17.27
N ALA A 987 0.68 -34.60 17.59
CA ALA A 987 0.56 -33.56 16.55
C ALA A 987 1.79 -32.67 16.64
N ARG A 988 2.93 -33.17 16.16
CA ARG A 988 4.20 -32.46 15.95
C ARG A 988 4.97 -33.10 14.80
N MET A 989 5.64 -32.24 14.04
CA MET A 989 6.63 -32.52 12.99
C MET A 989 6.07 -33.18 11.72
N ALA A 990 6.63 -32.77 10.57
CA ALA A 990 6.81 -33.71 9.47
C ALA A 990 7.42 -34.99 10.07
N LYS A 991 6.71 -36.11 10.01
CA LYS A 991 7.26 -37.39 10.50
C LYS A 991 8.59 -37.65 9.79
N ARG A 992 9.57 -38.24 10.50
CA ARG A 992 10.89 -38.64 9.96
C ARG A 992 10.77 -39.65 8.82
N ARG A 993 10.42 -39.19 7.62
CA ARG A 993 10.76 -39.80 6.34
C ARG A 993 11.41 -38.67 5.56
N TYR A 994 12.70 -38.80 5.26
CA TYR A 994 13.47 -37.78 4.58
C TYR A 994 13.18 -37.90 3.09
N ASP A 995 12.43 -36.96 2.53
CA ASP A 995 12.62 -36.43 1.17
C ASP A 995 11.76 -35.17 0.96
N ASN A 996 12.43 -34.08 0.61
CA ASN A 996 11.90 -32.72 0.71
C ASN A 996 11.56 -32.15 -0.66
N ALA A 997 10.33 -32.37 -1.13
CA ALA A 997 9.79 -31.51 -2.18
C ALA A 997 9.20 -30.25 -1.51
N THR A 998 9.63 -29.07 -1.92
CA THR A 998 9.06 -27.77 -1.51
C THR A 998 7.60 -27.59 -1.93
N SER A 999 6.98 -28.61 -2.54
CA SER A 999 5.59 -28.68 -3.03
C SER A 999 4.48 -28.19 -2.08
N PRO A 1000 4.56 -28.25 -0.73
CA PRO A 1000 3.51 -27.69 0.13
C PRO A 1000 3.44 -26.14 0.11
N LEU A 1001 4.53 -25.46 -0.27
CA LEU A 1001 4.66 -23.99 -0.22
C LEU A 1001 3.90 -23.24 -1.34
N PRO A 1002 3.95 -23.63 -2.64
CA PRO A 1002 3.35 -22.87 -3.73
C PRO A 1002 1.81 -22.78 -3.71
N GLY A 1003 1.13 -23.67 -2.99
CA GLY A 1003 -0.34 -23.71 -2.91
C GLY A 1003 -0.96 -22.82 -1.81
N HIS A 1004 -0.14 -22.12 -1.00
CA HIS A 1004 -0.60 -21.46 0.21
C HIS A 1004 -1.02 -19.99 0.00
N PRO A 1005 -2.11 -19.53 0.65
CA PRO A 1005 -2.64 -18.19 0.44
C PRO A 1005 -1.94 -17.07 1.23
N GLY A 1006 -0.84 -17.31 1.97
CA GLY A 1006 -0.21 -16.29 2.84
C GLY A 1006 1.33 -16.34 2.91
N PRO A 1007 2.03 -15.19 2.74
CA PRO A 1007 3.48 -15.06 2.95
C PRO A 1007 3.84 -15.20 4.43
N GLY A 1008 5.07 -15.67 4.73
CA GLY A 1008 5.61 -15.82 6.08
C GLY A 1008 5.00 -16.92 6.95
N LEU A 1009 3.88 -17.53 6.56
CA LEU A 1009 3.20 -18.62 7.27
C LEU A 1009 4.08 -19.88 7.42
N TRP A 1010 5.02 -20.06 6.50
CA TRP A 1010 5.95 -21.17 6.46
C TRP A 1010 7.39 -20.67 6.46
N SER A 1011 8.27 -21.39 7.16
CA SER A 1011 9.71 -21.21 7.09
C SER A 1011 10.42 -22.54 6.80
N LEU A 1012 11.62 -22.47 6.24
CA LEU A 1012 12.48 -23.60 5.92
C LEU A 1012 13.78 -23.53 6.74
N PRO A 1013 13.76 -23.82 8.06
CA PRO A 1013 15.00 -23.95 8.81
C PRO A 1013 15.79 -25.19 8.38
N GLN A 1014 17.11 -25.14 8.57
CA GLN A 1014 18.00 -26.29 8.40
C GLN A 1014 17.53 -27.46 9.28
N ALA A 1015 17.62 -28.68 8.73
CA ALA A 1015 17.26 -29.90 9.44
C ALA A 1015 18.25 -30.15 10.59
N GLY A 1016 17.86 -29.80 11.81
CA GLY A 1016 18.67 -30.05 13.01
C GLY A 1016 18.80 -31.54 13.32
N ALA A 1017 19.99 -32.11 13.12
CA ALA A 1017 20.39 -33.43 13.60
C ALA A 1017 21.41 -33.28 14.75
N GLY A 1018 20.97 -32.88 15.95
CA GLY A 1018 21.82 -32.91 17.15
C GLY A 1018 21.53 -31.84 18.20
N GLY A 1019 20.94 -32.24 19.33
CA GLY A 1019 20.79 -31.41 20.54
C GLY A 1019 19.97 -32.15 21.62
N PRO A 1020 20.43 -32.23 22.89
CA PRO A 1020 19.99 -33.25 23.84
C PRO A 1020 18.66 -32.87 24.51
N TRP A 1021 17.62 -33.67 24.31
CA TRP A 1021 16.42 -33.62 25.15
C TRP A 1021 16.52 -34.68 26.24
N GLY A 1022 16.35 -34.21 27.47
CA GLY A 1022 16.67 -34.89 28.72
C GLY A 1022 16.03 -36.26 28.92
N ARG A 1023 16.76 -37.05 29.72
CA ARG A 1023 16.40 -38.37 30.26
C ARG A 1023 15.00 -38.33 30.86
N GLY A 1024 14.14 -39.25 30.42
CA GLY A 1024 12.85 -39.46 31.03
C GLY A 1024 11.96 -40.35 30.18
N CYS A 1025 12.32 -41.63 30.08
CA CYS A 1025 11.47 -42.81 29.86
C CYS A 1025 12.32 -43.93 29.24
N GLN A 1026 12.85 -44.81 30.10
CA GLN A 1026 13.24 -46.14 29.66
C GLN A 1026 11.97 -46.97 29.39
N PRO A 1027 11.91 -47.73 28.29
CA PRO A 1027 11.21 -49.00 28.27
C PRO A 1027 12.24 -50.12 28.46
N SER A 1028 12.05 -50.92 29.49
CA SER A 1028 12.71 -52.21 29.70
C SER A 1028 12.49 -53.18 28.52
N PRO A 1029 13.46 -54.04 28.17
CA PRO A 1029 13.46 -54.82 26.94
C PRO A 1029 12.69 -56.14 27.09
N PRO A 1030 12.23 -56.72 25.97
CA PRO A 1030 12.29 -58.16 25.81
C PRO A 1030 13.11 -58.55 24.58
N GLY A 1031 14.08 -59.45 24.84
CA GLY A 1031 14.34 -60.64 24.02
C GLY A 1031 14.86 -60.48 22.59
N ARG A 1032 16.17 -60.72 22.45
CA ARG A 1032 16.91 -61.21 21.28
C ARG A 1032 16.09 -61.94 20.21
N GLU A 1033 16.39 -61.69 18.92
CA GLU A 1033 17.20 -62.64 18.13
C GLU A 1033 17.76 -62.02 16.84
N HIS A 1034 19.00 -62.40 16.55
CA HIS A 1034 19.78 -62.08 15.37
C HIS A 1034 19.19 -62.70 14.11
N LEU A 1035 19.33 -62.03 12.95
CA LEU A 1035 19.98 -62.63 11.77
C LEU A 1035 20.26 -61.59 10.69
N ARG A 1036 21.48 -61.71 10.16
CA ARG A 1036 22.09 -60.96 9.06
C ARG A 1036 21.39 -61.27 7.72
N ARG A 1037 21.17 -60.24 6.91
CA ARG A 1037 21.78 -60.08 5.57
C ARG A 1037 21.46 -58.70 5.01
#